data_AF-A0AAN7AC22-F1
#
_entry.id   AF-A0AAN7AC22-F1
#
_cell.length_a   1.000
_cell.length_b   1.000
_cell.length_c   1.000
_cell.angle_alpha   90.00
_cell.angle_beta   90.00
_cell.angle_gamma   90.00
#
_symmetry.space_group_name_H-M   'P 1'
#
loop_
_entity.id
_entity.type
_entity.pdbx_description
1 polymer ?
#
loop_
_entity_poly.entity_id
_entity_poly.type
_entity_poly.pdbx_seq_one_letter_code
_entity_poly.pdbx_strand_id
1 'polypeptide(L)'
;MNTRALLFSFLPQVVLVASRPCDKNAFNNVLGISAEVVSAVFVPGGHTYGEGTANLAYPIAPTKLPELCALIINASSSEISNYRFGLFLPTQWNSRFLAVGNGAFLGGINWLDMGSGVRYGHAVMSTDTGHNSSAVDLTWALHNQERKKDFGYRAMHGSVELSKKITEAYYGETISYSYYSGASTGGRQGLKEAQISPTSFDGLLIGAPAWYTSHLQTWSTKVALYNLPMTDKRHVDTSFFRILADEVIRQCDEVDGLKDGIVSHPDLCKFTLAPLLCGNSLETNSSVCLTAEQAETIRNVYSDFYAEGKLAYPGMGLSSEIQWSFLLGGAAPTAFGDAYIQYFLYDDPDWHWTQWNDSIVWQADEADPGNCTASTYDMAELKERGGKILMYHGAADALIPPGSSQLFYERVAQAMGGIGSLQEWFRYFVIPGLQHVTGTVVDAPWYFAGSGAQGRLGTSTYSTPGFEDSKHDALLALMAWVENATAVDELVATTWKSQADPGSGVLRQRPLCPFPKRQTYRGNGHPDVPESFICLAPPLNLVTFEEAEPDLASLKHSLLGPSLTKAGQDKVDQSKVAEIIYNASKGSKFFNREEERDKALTVKIDQILAKKRQLEKLDLSRELKAADVLLAQLEASRDLTQHIVHIDCDAFYAAVEQLDRPELADLPFAVGGGVLTTCNYVARKFGCRSGMAGFVAKKLCPQLILLPLNFDKYNAKAAEVREILADYDPRFESASIDEAYLNMTQYCIDHDMEAADVVSRMRKEIRKKTHITVSAGIAANARLAKICSNINKPDGQYVLPHDRVAIMEFMRNLSCRQVNGIGRVLERELRAVGINTCGDVYTQRQFIERLFGEKTYNFLLRCYLGLGRTNVQPAEEYERKSVGTERTFRDMGDPTQLREQLRRIAEELEKDMRRAECKGRTLCIKVKLHTYEVLTRQVALPKAVFLADDLYHYSLPMLVKLEQEVPSLKLRLMGLRCTHLLSTKKPDTMAFLGFRPRRSASAETDESTSGARTKKATGIEEEWEVWPAETSDDVPVDHAENSSGAGSPFRRHGKEVLPNPKKEQQPAEETHEELWDCPICNRPQTPDERQFNEHIDLCLSRQTIRDTIQQVAASNPSPIKTTVPEANKTKEKKRGRQPTPADPRQKKLRFG
;
A
#
# COMPACT_ATOMS: atom_id res chain seq x y z
N MET A 1 4.81 -18.08 63.09
CA MET A 1 3.52 -18.75 62.89
C MET A 1 3.61 -19.55 61.60
N ASN A 2 3.34 -20.85 61.72
CA ASN A 2 3.37 -21.84 60.65
C ASN A 2 2.33 -21.54 59.56
N THR A 3 2.72 -21.66 58.30
CA THR A 3 1.93 -22.41 57.30
C THR A 3 2.80 -22.80 56.11
N ARG A 4 3.03 -24.10 55.97
CA ARG A 4 3.53 -24.79 54.78
C ARG A 4 2.53 -24.57 53.62
N ALA A 5 3.03 -24.22 52.44
CA ALA A 5 2.31 -24.39 51.18
C ALA A 5 3.17 -25.26 50.26
N LEU A 6 2.57 -26.34 49.77
CA LEU A 6 3.20 -27.38 48.97
C LEU A 6 3.61 -26.87 47.59
N LEU A 7 4.90 -26.99 47.27
CA LEU A 7 5.40 -27.01 45.89
C LEU A 7 5.20 -28.43 45.36
N PHE A 8 4.21 -28.61 44.48
CA PHE A 8 4.12 -29.79 43.63
C PHE A 8 5.20 -29.70 42.54
N SER A 9 6.30 -30.41 42.73
CA SER A 9 7.23 -30.75 41.65
C SER A 9 6.57 -31.82 40.77
N PHE A 10 6.02 -31.44 39.63
CA PHE A 10 5.78 -32.40 38.55
C PHE A 10 7.10 -32.61 37.80
N LEU A 11 7.89 -33.57 38.28
CA LEU A 11 8.91 -34.24 37.45
C LEU A 11 8.15 -35.12 36.45
N PRO A 12 8.40 -35.03 35.13
CA PRO A 12 7.85 -36.00 34.20
C PRO A 12 8.48 -37.36 34.54
N GLN A 13 7.63 -38.36 34.77
CA GLN A 13 8.06 -39.75 34.89
C GLN A 13 8.65 -40.16 33.54
N VAL A 14 9.98 -40.25 33.46
CA VAL A 14 10.69 -40.87 32.35
C VAL A 14 10.38 -42.37 32.41
N VAL A 15 9.49 -42.83 31.55
CA VAL A 15 9.23 -44.26 31.35
C VAL A 15 10.42 -44.82 30.56
N LEU A 16 11.21 -45.72 31.17
CA LEU A 16 12.19 -46.54 30.44
C LEU A 16 11.42 -47.52 29.56
N VAL A 17 11.07 -47.12 28.34
CA VAL A 17 10.61 -48.04 27.30
C VAL A 17 11.83 -48.78 26.77
N ALA A 18 11.76 -50.10 26.70
CA ALA A 18 12.79 -50.92 26.08
C ALA A 18 12.87 -50.59 24.58
N SER A 19 13.76 -49.67 24.21
CA SER A 19 14.03 -49.30 22.82
C SER A 19 14.45 -50.52 22.02
N ARG A 20 13.96 -50.63 20.77
CA ARG A 20 14.38 -51.70 19.85
C ARG A 20 15.92 -51.76 19.74
N PRO A 21 16.52 -52.94 19.48
CA PRO A 21 17.96 -53.04 19.28
C PRO A 21 18.41 -52.12 18.14
N CYS A 22 19.54 -51.43 18.32
CA CYS A 22 20.13 -50.56 17.31
C CYS A 22 20.91 -51.38 16.27
N ASP A 23 20.18 -52.10 15.44
CA ASP A 23 20.73 -52.86 14.32
C ASP A 23 19.88 -52.68 13.05
N LYS A 24 20.41 -53.03 11.89
CA LYS A 24 19.73 -52.81 10.61
C LYS A 24 18.38 -53.53 10.50
N ASN A 25 18.26 -54.73 11.08
CA ASN A 25 17.06 -55.54 10.95
C ASN A 25 15.87 -54.93 11.71
N ALA A 26 16.14 -54.17 12.77
CA ALA A 26 15.12 -53.49 13.56
C ALA A 26 14.31 -52.44 12.78
N PHE A 27 14.87 -51.90 11.68
CA PHE A 27 14.29 -50.81 10.90
C PHE A 27 13.82 -51.22 9.49
N ASN A 28 14.30 -52.35 8.96
CA ASN A 28 13.94 -52.82 7.62
C ASN A 28 12.43 -53.01 7.42
N ASN A 29 11.68 -53.37 8.47
CA ASN A 29 10.23 -53.54 8.40
C ASN A 29 9.44 -52.22 8.44
N VAL A 30 10.10 -51.10 8.75
CA VAL A 30 9.50 -49.75 8.82
C VAL A 30 9.67 -49.02 7.49
N LEU A 31 10.75 -49.34 6.78
CA LEU A 31 11.10 -48.73 5.49
C LEU A 31 10.36 -49.45 4.36
N GLY A 32 9.80 -48.68 3.42
CA GLY A 32 9.24 -49.21 2.19
C GLY A 32 10.33 -49.62 1.19
N ILE A 33 9.92 -50.12 0.01
CA ILE A 33 10.82 -50.53 -1.08
C ILE A 33 11.71 -49.40 -1.64
N SER A 34 11.44 -48.14 -1.30
CA SER A 34 12.18 -46.97 -1.79
C SER A 34 13.30 -46.48 -0.85
N ALA A 35 13.53 -47.11 0.30
CA ALA A 35 14.58 -46.70 1.24
C ALA A 35 15.27 -47.89 1.92
N GLU A 36 16.56 -47.76 2.22
CA GLU A 36 17.38 -48.80 2.85
C GLU A 36 18.23 -48.27 4.02
N VAL A 37 18.46 -49.13 5.02
CA VAL A 37 19.36 -48.82 6.14
C VAL A 37 20.82 -49.06 5.74
N VAL A 38 21.54 -47.98 5.47
CA VAL A 38 22.99 -48.03 5.15
C VAL A 38 23.79 -48.36 6.40
N SER A 39 23.45 -47.76 7.54
CA SER A 39 24.15 -47.94 8.81
C SER A 39 23.19 -47.85 9.99
N ALA A 40 23.43 -48.67 11.02
CA ALA A 40 22.79 -48.58 12.32
C ALA A 40 23.84 -48.91 13.39
N VAL A 41 24.15 -47.95 14.24
CA VAL A 41 25.26 -48.01 15.21
C VAL A 41 24.80 -47.51 16.56
N PHE A 42 24.92 -48.35 17.58
CA PHE A 42 24.77 -47.91 18.96
C PHE A 42 25.99 -47.07 19.39
N VAL A 43 25.73 -45.86 19.89
CA VAL A 43 26.74 -44.91 20.35
C VAL A 43 26.63 -44.80 21.87
N PRO A 44 27.61 -45.30 22.64
CA PRO A 44 27.58 -45.17 24.09
C PRO A 44 27.71 -43.71 24.53
N GLY A 45 27.13 -43.38 25.69
CA GLY A 45 27.26 -42.04 26.28
C GLY A 45 28.72 -41.58 26.37
N GLY A 46 28.98 -40.32 26.05
CA GLY A 46 30.31 -39.70 26.05
C GLY A 46 31.13 -39.87 24.77
N HIS A 47 30.65 -40.63 23.78
CA HIS A 47 31.38 -40.92 22.54
C HIS A 47 31.09 -39.91 21.41
N THR A 48 31.62 -40.19 20.22
CA THR A 48 31.49 -39.39 18.99
C THR A 48 30.92 -40.25 17.87
N TYR A 49 30.20 -39.62 16.94
CA TYR A 49 29.70 -40.28 15.74
C TYR A 49 29.64 -39.30 14.57
N GLY A 50 30.02 -39.77 13.38
CA GLY A 50 29.97 -39.01 12.13
C GLY A 50 30.70 -39.76 11.02
N GLU A 51 30.70 -39.22 9.81
CA GLU A 51 31.34 -39.82 8.64
C GLU A 51 32.79 -39.36 8.41
N GLY A 52 33.30 -38.46 9.26
CA GLY A 52 34.65 -37.90 9.14
C GLY A 52 34.86 -37.26 7.76
N THR A 53 36.05 -37.42 7.18
CA THR A 53 36.40 -36.84 5.87
C THR A 53 35.60 -37.40 4.69
N ALA A 54 34.81 -38.47 4.87
CA ALA A 54 33.92 -38.96 3.82
C ALA A 54 32.70 -38.06 3.61
N ASN A 55 32.31 -37.27 4.61
CA ASN A 55 31.30 -36.21 4.49
C ASN A 55 32.03 -34.90 4.22
N LEU A 56 32.02 -34.46 2.96
CA LEU A 56 32.79 -33.30 2.50
C LEU A 56 32.25 -32.00 3.10
N ALA A 57 30.95 -31.95 3.36
CA ALA A 57 30.29 -30.79 3.93
C ALA A 57 30.55 -30.61 5.43
N TYR A 58 30.49 -31.70 6.19
CA TYR A 58 30.56 -31.70 7.65
C TYR A 58 31.54 -32.77 8.15
N PRO A 59 32.86 -32.58 7.94
CA PRO A 59 33.85 -33.59 8.29
C PRO A 59 34.12 -33.70 9.80
N ILE A 60 33.63 -32.75 10.59
CA ILE A 60 33.83 -32.69 12.04
C ILE A 60 32.63 -33.31 12.75
N ALA A 61 32.89 -34.37 13.51
CA ALA A 61 31.87 -35.06 14.29
C ALA A 61 31.60 -34.37 15.65
N PRO A 62 30.36 -34.39 16.15
CA PRO A 62 30.06 -34.01 17.52
C PRO A 62 30.75 -34.96 18.51
N THR A 63 31.19 -34.43 19.67
CA THR A 63 31.85 -35.21 20.73
C THR A 63 31.02 -35.19 22.00
N LYS A 64 31.18 -36.15 22.92
CA LYS A 64 30.38 -36.26 24.15
C LYS A 64 28.88 -36.33 23.87
N LEU A 65 28.48 -37.19 22.94
CA LEU A 65 27.07 -37.45 22.65
C LEU A 65 26.39 -38.16 23.83
N PRO A 66 25.08 -37.94 24.06
CA PRO A 66 24.30 -38.83 24.90
C PRO A 66 24.26 -40.23 24.29
N GLU A 67 23.90 -41.23 25.09
CA GLU A 67 23.68 -42.58 24.58
C GLU A 67 22.54 -42.59 23.55
N LEU A 68 22.79 -43.14 22.37
CA LEU A 68 21.85 -43.09 21.25
C LEU A 68 22.07 -44.20 20.22
N CYS A 69 21.06 -44.42 19.37
CA CYS A 69 21.19 -45.16 18.12
C CYS A 69 21.38 -44.17 16.95
N ALA A 70 22.47 -44.34 16.19
CA ALA A 70 22.78 -43.54 15.02
C ALA A 70 22.50 -44.32 13.73
N LEU A 71 21.71 -43.74 12.84
CA LEU A 71 21.28 -44.34 11.59
C LEU A 71 21.75 -43.52 10.39
N ILE A 72 22.04 -44.20 9.28
CA ILE A 72 22.12 -43.60 7.95
C ILE A 72 21.15 -44.35 7.06
N ILE A 73 20.21 -43.63 6.47
CA ILE A 73 19.24 -44.15 5.51
C ILE A 73 19.58 -43.58 4.13
N ASN A 74 19.46 -44.42 3.10
CA ASN A 74 19.52 -44.01 1.70
C ASN A 74 18.13 -44.19 1.09
N ALA A 75 17.58 -43.13 0.51
CA ALA A 75 16.24 -43.13 -0.06
C ALA A 75 16.30 -42.73 -1.54
N SER A 76 15.68 -43.54 -2.39
CA SER A 76 15.49 -43.21 -3.80
C SER A 76 14.48 -42.07 -3.93
N SER A 77 14.88 -41.01 -4.63
CA SER A 77 14.08 -39.81 -4.88
C SER A 77 13.59 -39.73 -6.33
N SER A 78 14.29 -40.39 -7.26
CA SER A 78 13.84 -40.68 -8.62
C SER A 78 14.57 -41.91 -9.18
N GLU A 79 14.35 -42.23 -10.46
CA GLU A 79 15.09 -43.30 -11.15
C GLU A 79 16.60 -43.04 -11.23
N ILE A 80 17.03 -41.77 -11.18
CA ILE A 80 18.43 -41.36 -11.38
C ILE A 80 19.01 -40.59 -10.19
N SER A 81 18.26 -40.43 -9.10
CA SER A 81 18.69 -39.70 -7.90
C SER A 81 18.26 -40.38 -6.61
N ASN A 82 19.05 -40.14 -5.58
CA ASN A 82 18.81 -40.55 -4.21
C ASN A 82 19.35 -39.48 -3.27
N TYR A 83 18.89 -39.50 -2.03
CA TYR A 83 19.44 -38.72 -0.94
C TYR A 83 19.66 -39.61 0.28
N ARG A 84 20.62 -39.23 1.10
CA ARG A 84 20.84 -39.85 2.41
C ARG A 84 20.36 -38.92 3.51
N PHE A 85 19.98 -39.51 4.63
CA PHE A 85 19.78 -38.76 5.86
C PHE A 85 20.29 -39.54 7.06
N GLY A 86 20.81 -38.78 8.03
CA GLY A 86 21.20 -39.28 9.32
C GLY A 86 20.05 -39.13 10.31
N LEU A 87 19.96 -40.03 11.27
CA LEU A 87 19.00 -39.95 12.36
C LEU A 87 19.67 -40.39 13.68
N PHE A 88 19.60 -39.52 14.69
CA PHE A 88 19.99 -39.80 16.07
C PHE A 88 18.73 -40.08 16.90
N LEU A 89 18.69 -41.25 17.52
CA LEU A 89 17.61 -41.71 18.38
C LEU A 89 18.17 -41.91 19.80
N PRO A 90 18.08 -40.91 20.71
CA PRO A 90 18.62 -41.03 22.06
C PRO A 90 17.88 -42.08 22.90
N THR A 91 18.60 -42.82 23.74
CA THR A 91 17.97 -43.77 24.68
C THR A 91 16.98 -43.06 25.61
N GLN A 92 17.32 -41.84 26.03
CA GLN A 92 16.40 -40.96 26.76
C GLN A 92 15.75 -39.97 25.79
N TRP A 93 14.59 -40.38 25.26
CA TRP A 93 13.81 -39.56 24.34
C TRP A 93 12.69 -38.82 25.08
N ASN A 94 12.49 -37.55 24.72
CA ASN A 94 11.48 -36.68 25.32
C ASN A 94 10.21 -36.54 24.47
N SER A 95 9.94 -37.51 23.60
CA SER A 95 8.81 -37.53 22.67
C SER A 95 8.80 -36.40 21.62
N ARG A 96 9.92 -35.68 21.44
CA ARG A 96 10.05 -34.60 20.44
C ARG A 96 10.97 -34.99 19.29
N PHE A 97 10.64 -34.47 18.12
CA PHE A 97 11.42 -34.63 16.90
C PHE A 97 12.04 -33.28 16.49
N LEU A 98 13.26 -33.31 15.96
CA LEU A 98 13.94 -32.13 15.43
C LEU A 98 14.58 -32.45 14.07
N ALA A 99 14.31 -31.63 13.07
CA ALA A 99 15.07 -31.60 11.83
C ALA A 99 16.07 -30.44 11.84
N VAL A 100 17.32 -30.70 11.42
CA VAL A 100 18.34 -29.66 11.24
C VAL A 100 18.71 -29.48 9.78
N GLY A 101 18.82 -28.21 9.37
CA GLY A 101 19.13 -27.82 8.00
C GLY A 101 20.61 -27.94 7.61
N ASN A 102 20.88 -27.60 6.35
CA ASN A 102 22.22 -27.49 5.77
C ASN A 102 22.62 -26.02 5.59
N GLY A 103 23.80 -25.76 5.00
CA GLY A 103 24.26 -24.41 4.65
C GLY A 103 24.71 -24.36 3.18
N ALA A 104 24.77 -23.16 2.59
CA ALA A 104 25.33 -22.97 1.25
C ALA A 104 24.77 -23.99 0.21
N PHE A 105 25.61 -24.48 -0.71
CA PHE A 105 25.34 -25.62 -1.58
C PHE A 105 25.97 -26.93 -1.04
N LEU A 106 26.07 -27.07 0.28
CA LEU A 106 26.68 -28.24 0.91
C LEU A 106 25.84 -29.49 0.69
N GLY A 107 26.48 -30.55 0.19
CA GLY A 107 25.95 -31.90 0.21
C GLY A 107 26.58 -32.73 1.34
N GLY A 108 25.82 -33.11 2.36
CA GLY A 108 26.28 -33.95 3.46
C GLY A 108 25.41 -33.85 4.70
N ILE A 109 25.37 -34.90 5.52
CA ILE A 109 24.57 -34.94 6.75
C ILE A 109 25.21 -34.04 7.80
N ASN A 110 24.46 -33.10 8.37
CA ASN A 110 24.96 -32.15 9.37
C ASN A 110 25.04 -32.78 10.78
N TRP A 111 25.97 -33.72 10.96
CA TRP A 111 26.17 -34.44 12.21
C TRP A 111 26.44 -33.51 13.41
N LEU A 112 27.12 -32.40 13.17
CA LEU A 112 27.50 -31.46 14.23
C LEU A 112 26.27 -30.79 14.87
N ASP A 113 25.35 -30.26 14.05
CA ASP A 113 24.12 -29.65 14.55
C ASP A 113 23.13 -30.70 15.06
N MET A 114 23.10 -31.90 14.45
CA MET A 114 22.34 -33.03 15.01
C MET A 114 22.80 -33.37 16.44
N GLY A 115 24.12 -33.34 16.67
CA GLY A 115 24.71 -33.55 17.99
C GLY A 115 24.25 -32.51 19.00
N SER A 116 24.15 -31.24 18.61
CA SER A 116 23.61 -30.18 19.46
C SER A 116 22.13 -30.45 19.80
N GLY A 117 21.32 -30.79 18.80
CA GLY A 117 19.90 -31.06 18.95
C GLY A 117 19.58 -32.25 19.87
N VAL A 118 20.34 -33.35 19.78
CA VAL A 118 20.04 -34.57 20.55
C VAL A 118 20.25 -34.37 22.05
N ARG A 119 21.06 -33.39 22.46
CA ARG A 119 21.28 -33.06 23.88
C ARG A 119 20.06 -32.42 24.56
N TYR A 120 19.12 -31.89 23.78
CA TYR A 120 17.81 -31.49 24.29
C TYR A 120 16.88 -32.69 24.50
N GLY A 121 17.30 -33.92 24.15
CA GLY A 121 16.53 -35.16 24.29
C GLY A 121 15.69 -35.53 23.07
N HIS A 122 15.88 -34.85 21.95
CA HIS A 122 15.11 -35.08 20.72
C HIS A 122 15.62 -36.28 19.91
N ALA A 123 14.72 -36.89 19.15
CA ALA A 123 15.12 -37.61 17.95
C ALA A 123 15.49 -36.57 16.87
N VAL A 124 16.70 -36.64 16.31
CA VAL A 124 17.22 -35.57 15.44
C VAL A 124 17.66 -36.10 14.09
N MET A 125 17.29 -35.42 13.01
CA MET A 125 17.70 -35.78 11.65
C MET A 125 18.34 -34.63 10.88
N SER A 126 19.13 -34.99 9.86
CA SER A 126 19.62 -34.09 8.81
C SER A 126 19.80 -34.88 7.52
N THR A 127 19.66 -34.23 6.36
CA THR A 127 19.85 -34.85 5.03
C THR A 127 21.15 -34.37 4.38
N ASP A 128 21.69 -35.18 3.46
CA ASP A 128 22.77 -34.76 2.57
C ASP A 128 22.30 -33.94 1.37
N THR A 129 21.00 -33.66 1.26
CA THR A 129 20.41 -32.86 0.17
C THR A 129 20.57 -33.49 -1.23
N GLY A 130 20.81 -34.80 -1.32
CA GLY A 130 20.89 -35.54 -2.58
C GLY A 130 22.27 -35.59 -3.22
N HIS A 131 23.31 -35.14 -2.53
CA HIS A 131 24.68 -35.15 -3.03
C HIS A 131 25.72 -35.05 -1.88
N ASN A 132 27.01 -35.14 -2.23
CA ASN A 132 28.12 -34.95 -1.29
C ASN A 132 29.13 -33.98 -1.90
N SER A 133 29.27 -32.78 -1.34
CA SER A 133 30.06 -31.68 -1.92
C SER A 133 30.49 -30.67 -0.86
N SER A 134 31.43 -29.79 -1.25
CA SER A 134 31.72 -28.57 -0.50
C SER A 134 30.71 -27.46 -0.80
N ALA A 135 30.73 -26.37 0.00
CA ALA A 135 29.80 -25.24 -0.13
C ALA A 135 29.80 -24.53 -1.50
N VAL A 136 30.87 -24.69 -2.28
CA VAL A 136 31.15 -23.96 -3.53
C VAL A 136 31.31 -24.87 -4.75
N ASP A 137 31.16 -26.20 -4.57
CA ASP A 137 31.17 -27.15 -5.68
C ASP A 137 29.73 -27.43 -6.12
N LEU A 138 29.36 -26.89 -7.29
CA LEU A 138 28.05 -27.06 -7.90
C LEU A 138 28.07 -27.97 -9.13
N THR A 139 29.20 -28.63 -9.42
CA THR A 139 29.35 -29.48 -10.62
C THR A 139 28.38 -30.68 -10.62
N TRP A 140 27.93 -31.11 -9.44
CA TRP A 140 26.91 -32.16 -9.27
C TRP A 140 25.54 -31.79 -9.85
N ALA A 141 25.27 -30.50 -10.06
CA ALA A 141 24.01 -30.00 -10.60
C ALA A 141 23.96 -30.01 -12.13
N LEU A 142 25.12 -30.03 -12.79
CA LEU A 142 25.24 -29.92 -14.24
C LEU A 142 24.44 -31.03 -14.95
N HIS A 143 23.46 -30.62 -15.77
CA HIS A 143 22.54 -31.51 -16.49
C HIS A 143 21.77 -32.48 -15.59
N ASN A 144 21.59 -32.17 -14.30
CA ASN A 144 20.98 -33.06 -13.31
C ASN A 144 19.83 -32.39 -12.54
N GLN A 145 18.69 -32.23 -13.22
CA GLN A 145 17.50 -31.59 -12.66
C GLN A 145 16.94 -32.30 -11.42
N GLU A 146 17.12 -33.61 -11.32
CA GLU A 146 16.62 -34.39 -10.18
C GLU A 146 17.43 -34.11 -8.92
N ARG A 147 18.76 -33.97 -9.02
CA ARG A 147 19.56 -33.51 -7.87
C ARG A 147 19.30 -32.06 -7.50
N LYS A 148 19.03 -31.18 -8.48
CA LYS A 148 18.61 -29.79 -8.19
C LYS A 148 17.32 -29.79 -7.35
N LYS A 149 16.33 -30.64 -7.66
CA LYS A 149 15.09 -30.81 -6.87
C LYS A 149 15.33 -31.41 -5.49
N ASP A 150 16.25 -32.37 -5.37
CA ASP A 150 16.64 -32.94 -4.07
C ASP A 150 17.21 -31.87 -3.15
N PHE A 151 18.12 -31.04 -3.64
CA PHE A 151 18.64 -29.88 -2.92
C PHE A 151 17.54 -28.85 -2.60
N GLY A 152 16.68 -28.56 -3.58
CA GLY A 152 15.63 -27.56 -3.47
C GLY A 152 14.62 -27.87 -2.37
N TYR A 153 14.02 -29.06 -2.36
CA TYR A 153 13.02 -29.40 -1.34
C TYR A 153 12.89 -30.90 -1.05
N ARG A 154 13.06 -31.76 -2.06
CA ARG A 154 12.60 -33.14 -2.00
C ARG A 154 13.38 -33.99 -0.99
N ALA A 155 14.69 -33.77 -0.85
CA ALA A 155 15.50 -34.51 0.11
C ALA A 155 15.13 -34.17 1.55
N MET A 156 14.94 -32.87 1.86
CA MET A 156 14.52 -32.44 3.20
C MET A 156 13.13 -33.00 3.53
N HIS A 157 12.16 -32.77 2.66
CA HIS A 157 10.78 -33.22 2.84
C HIS A 157 10.69 -34.74 3.08
N GLY A 158 11.24 -35.53 2.14
CA GLY A 158 11.17 -36.98 2.22
C GLY A 158 11.96 -37.56 3.40
N SER A 159 13.08 -36.93 3.78
CA SER A 159 13.83 -37.32 4.97
C SER A 159 13.04 -37.05 6.25
N VAL A 160 12.30 -35.93 6.34
CA VAL A 160 11.45 -35.60 7.50
C VAL A 160 10.34 -36.63 7.64
N GLU A 161 9.61 -36.93 6.56
CA GLU A 161 8.53 -37.91 6.58
C GLU A 161 9.00 -39.30 7.02
N LEU A 162 10.11 -39.78 6.44
CA LEU A 162 10.67 -41.09 6.78
C LEU A 162 11.24 -41.11 8.20
N SER A 163 11.94 -40.06 8.63
CA SER A 163 12.53 -39.99 9.96
C SER A 163 11.48 -40.01 11.06
N LYS A 164 10.32 -39.36 10.86
CA LYS A 164 9.21 -39.43 11.80
C LYS A 164 8.67 -40.85 11.94
N LYS A 165 8.41 -41.54 10.82
CA LYS A 165 7.97 -42.95 10.82
C LYS A 165 8.96 -43.87 11.52
N ILE A 166 10.27 -43.69 11.27
CA ILE A 166 11.33 -44.46 11.91
C ILE A 166 11.36 -44.19 13.43
N THR A 167 11.26 -42.92 13.83
CA THR A 167 11.27 -42.50 15.23
C THR A 167 10.12 -43.16 16.00
N GLU A 168 8.90 -43.05 15.50
CA GLU A 168 7.72 -43.63 16.16
C GLU A 168 7.79 -45.16 16.23
N ALA A 169 8.28 -45.81 15.17
CA ALA A 169 8.46 -47.25 15.15
C ALA A 169 9.57 -47.73 16.10
N TYR A 170 10.62 -46.94 16.31
CA TYR A 170 11.74 -47.27 17.19
C TYR A 170 11.34 -47.23 18.67
N TYR A 171 10.65 -46.17 19.08
CA TYR A 171 10.20 -46.00 20.47
C TYR A 171 8.86 -46.69 20.76
N GLY A 172 8.07 -47.02 19.74
CA GLY A 172 6.72 -47.56 19.93
C GLY A 172 5.73 -46.52 20.47
N GLU A 173 6.04 -45.24 20.31
CA GLU A 173 5.29 -44.09 20.82
C GLU A 173 5.20 -43.00 19.73
N THR A 174 4.15 -42.19 19.77
CA THR A 174 3.94 -41.10 18.79
C THR A 174 4.76 -39.86 19.13
N ILE A 175 5.22 -39.14 18.11
CA ILE A 175 5.86 -37.83 18.30
C ILE A 175 4.84 -36.84 18.85
N SER A 176 5.15 -36.21 19.98
CA SER A 176 4.26 -35.22 20.62
C SER A 176 4.42 -33.82 19.99
N TYR A 177 5.66 -33.43 19.67
CA TYR A 177 5.97 -32.15 19.02
C TYR A 177 7.11 -32.29 18.02
N SER A 178 7.01 -31.58 16.91
CA SER A 178 7.97 -31.60 15.79
C SER A 178 8.58 -30.23 15.56
N TYR A 179 9.89 -30.14 15.57
CA TYR A 179 10.63 -28.89 15.45
C TYR A 179 11.58 -28.87 14.24
N TYR A 180 11.89 -27.66 13.77
CA TYR A 180 12.93 -27.40 12.79
C TYR A 180 13.93 -26.36 13.30
N SER A 181 15.22 -26.55 13.03
CA SER A 181 16.27 -25.56 13.28
C SER A 181 17.24 -25.51 12.11
N GLY A 182 17.31 -24.37 11.42
CA GLY A 182 18.23 -24.17 10.31
C GLY A 182 18.56 -22.70 10.08
N ALA A 183 19.73 -22.42 9.53
CA ALA A 183 20.15 -21.09 9.14
C ALA A 183 20.73 -21.06 7.72
N SER A 184 20.77 -19.91 7.06
CA SER A 184 21.25 -19.78 5.67
C SER A 184 20.39 -20.61 4.71
N THR A 185 20.97 -21.53 3.93
CA THR A 185 20.22 -22.55 3.16
C THR A 185 19.28 -23.37 4.04
N GLY A 186 19.64 -23.65 5.30
CA GLY A 186 18.76 -24.28 6.28
C GLY A 186 17.56 -23.40 6.62
N GLY A 187 17.76 -22.09 6.74
CA GLY A 187 16.64 -21.15 6.91
C GLY A 187 15.67 -21.23 5.72
N ARG A 188 16.20 -21.30 4.49
CA ARG A 188 15.40 -21.53 3.27
C ARG A 188 14.68 -22.87 3.30
N GLN A 189 15.36 -23.96 3.64
CA GLN A 189 14.78 -25.32 3.72
C GLN A 189 13.60 -25.37 4.69
N GLY A 190 13.74 -24.77 5.88
CA GLY A 190 12.64 -24.71 6.86
C GLY A 190 11.44 -23.91 6.36
N LEU A 191 11.67 -22.73 5.75
CA LEU A 191 10.60 -21.94 5.14
C LEU A 191 9.94 -22.66 3.96
N LYS A 192 10.72 -23.33 3.12
CA LYS A 192 10.20 -24.10 1.99
C LYS A 192 9.35 -25.26 2.47
N GLU A 193 9.82 -26.01 3.47
CA GLU A 193 9.07 -27.11 4.08
C GLU A 193 7.76 -26.61 4.67
N ALA A 194 7.76 -25.46 5.35
CA ALA A 194 6.55 -24.84 5.89
C ALA A 194 5.53 -24.44 4.80
N GLN A 195 5.99 -24.15 3.58
CA GLN A 195 5.12 -23.78 2.44
C GLN A 195 4.55 -25.00 1.72
N ILE A 196 5.31 -26.09 1.59
CA ILE A 196 4.87 -27.28 0.85
C ILE A 196 4.21 -28.33 1.76
N SER A 197 4.58 -28.35 3.04
CA SER A 197 4.02 -29.21 4.07
C SER A 197 3.94 -28.42 5.39
N PRO A 198 2.90 -27.57 5.53
CA PRO A 198 2.64 -26.83 6.77
C PRO A 198 2.52 -27.74 8.00
N THR A 199 2.34 -29.05 7.79
CA THR A 199 2.20 -30.05 8.85
C THR A 199 3.49 -30.69 9.36
N SER A 200 4.62 -30.39 8.71
CA SER A 200 5.91 -30.99 9.06
C SER A 200 6.41 -30.54 10.43
N PHE A 201 6.12 -29.30 10.87
CA PHE A 201 6.62 -28.78 12.14
C PHE A 201 5.58 -27.94 12.88
N ASP A 202 5.64 -28.03 14.21
CA ASP A 202 4.86 -27.22 15.13
C ASP A 202 5.64 -25.94 15.51
N GLY A 203 6.99 -26.01 15.50
CA GLY A 203 7.86 -24.86 15.71
C GLY A 203 9.05 -24.83 14.74
N LEU A 204 9.37 -23.66 14.18
CA LEU A 204 10.49 -23.45 13.27
C LEU A 204 11.42 -22.33 13.78
N LEU A 205 12.71 -22.66 13.98
CA LEU A 205 13.79 -21.72 14.26
C LEU A 205 14.58 -21.44 12.98
N ILE A 206 14.38 -20.26 12.40
CA ILE A 206 14.85 -19.88 11.05
C ILE A 206 15.89 -18.76 11.15
N GLY A 207 17.16 -19.06 10.86
CA GLY A 207 18.24 -18.06 10.85
C GLY A 207 18.60 -17.59 9.45
N ALA A 208 18.75 -16.29 9.22
CA ALA A 208 19.30 -15.69 8.00
C ALA A 208 18.91 -16.44 6.69
N PRO A 209 17.61 -16.63 6.40
CA PRO A 209 17.17 -17.56 5.36
C PRO A 209 17.58 -17.12 3.95
N ALA A 210 18.19 -18.03 3.19
CA ALA A 210 18.44 -17.89 1.76
C ALA A 210 17.16 -18.11 0.91
N TRP A 211 16.03 -17.56 1.37
CA TRP A 211 14.68 -17.87 0.88
C TRP A 211 14.50 -17.50 -0.60
N TYR A 212 15.13 -16.41 -1.04
CA TYR A 212 15.02 -15.89 -2.40
C TYR A 212 16.21 -16.34 -3.25
N THR A 213 16.39 -17.67 -3.39
CA THR A 213 17.63 -18.24 -3.96
C THR A 213 17.92 -17.73 -5.37
N SER A 214 16.91 -17.66 -6.25
CA SER A 214 17.05 -17.14 -7.62
C SER A 214 17.66 -15.74 -7.67
N HIS A 215 17.23 -14.85 -6.77
CA HIS A 215 17.69 -13.47 -6.67
C HIS A 215 18.99 -13.32 -5.87
N LEU A 216 19.16 -14.04 -4.76
CA LEU A 216 20.35 -13.97 -3.91
C LEU A 216 21.62 -14.37 -4.67
N GLN A 217 21.56 -15.47 -5.42
CA GLN A 217 22.75 -15.99 -6.11
C GLN A 217 23.13 -15.10 -7.29
N THR A 218 22.14 -14.63 -8.05
CA THR A 218 22.37 -13.66 -9.13
C THR A 218 22.88 -12.32 -8.61
N TRP A 219 22.34 -11.84 -7.47
CA TRP A 219 22.86 -10.66 -6.77
C TRP A 219 24.30 -10.86 -6.29
N SER A 220 24.67 -12.05 -5.82
CA SER A 220 26.05 -12.35 -5.38
C SER A 220 27.07 -12.15 -6.51
N THR A 221 26.72 -12.47 -7.75
CA THR A 221 27.53 -12.09 -8.93
C THR A 221 27.49 -10.58 -9.15
N LYS A 222 26.30 -9.96 -9.18
CA LYS A 222 26.14 -8.52 -9.44
C LYS A 222 26.93 -7.64 -8.47
N VAL A 223 26.88 -7.93 -7.17
CA VAL A 223 27.53 -7.11 -6.15
C VAL A 223 29.06 -7.17 -6.27
N ALA A 224 29.61 -8.33 -6.64
CA ALA A 224 31.03 -8.46 -6.97
C ALA A 224 31.42 -7.59 -8.19
N LEU A 225 30.54 -7.49 -9.20
CA LEU A 225 30.78 -6.68 -10.40
C LEU A 225 30.84 -5.17 -10.14
N TYR A 226 30.29 -4.67 -9.03
CA TYR A 226 30.52 -3.28 -8.65
C TYR A 226 32.00 -3.03 -8.35
N ASN A 227 32.70 -4.01 -7.78
CA ASN A 227 34.10 -3.91 -7.40
C ASN A 227 35.07 -4.50 -8.45
N LEU A 228 34.59 -5.18 -9.48
CA LEU A 228 35.42 -5.81 -10.51
C LEU A 228 35.47 -4.99 -11.83
N PRO A 229 36.53 -5.18 -12.65
CA PRO A 229 37.73 -6.00 -12.39
C PRO A 229 38.72 -5.30 -11.45
N MET A 230 39.63 -6.07 -10.83
CA MET A 230 40.67 -5.57 -9.90
C MET A 230 41.56 -4.44 -10.47
N THR A 231 41.67 -4.36 -11.81
CA THR A 231 42.48 -3.36 -12.51
C THR A 231 41.75 -2.04 -12.76
N ASP A 232 40.45 -1.95 -12.49
CA ASP A 232 39.64 -0.75 -12.72
C ASP A 232 39.87 0.29 -11.62
N LYS A 233 39.80 1.58 -11.98
CA LYS A 233 39.92 2.70 -11.03
C LYS A 233 38.79 2.76 -9.98
N ARG A 234 37.66 2.10 -10.24
CA ARG A 234 36.52 1.95 -9.31
C ARG A 234 36.78 0.90 -8.23
N HIS A 235 37.79 0.03 -8.40
CA HIS A 235 38.09 -1.05 -7.47
C HIS A 235 38.51 -0.51 -6.11
N VAL A 236 37.90 -1.05 -5.06
CA VAL A 236 38.20 -0.81 -3.65
C VAL A 236 38.92 -2.03 -3.11
N ASP A 237 40.16 -1.82 -2.67
CA ASP A 237 40.96 -2.87 -2.05
C ASP A 237 40.35 -3.34 -0.74
N THR A 238 40.38 -4.65 -0.49
CA THR A 238 39.78 -5.25 0.71
C THR A 238 40.32 -4.71 2.02
N SER A 239 41.56 -4.22 2.06
CA SER A 239 42.15 -3.58 3.24
C SER A 239 41.38 -2.31 3.64
N PHE A 240 40.70 -1.65 2.70
CA PHE A 240 39.89 -0.47 2.97
C PHE A 240 38.57 -0.79 3.67
N PHE A 241 38.05 -2.01 3.57
CA PHE A 241 36.77 -2.37 4.20
C PHE A 241 36.84 -2.26 5.73
N ARG A 242 38.02 -2.46 6.34
CA ARG A 242 38.19 -2.19 7.77
C ARG A 242 38.10 -0.70 8.10
N ILE A 243 38.72 0.14 7.29
CA ILE A 243 38.66 1.61 7.44
C ILE A 243 37.21 2.08 7.30
N LEU A 244 36.49 1.55 6.32
CA LEU A 244 35.06 1.82 6.13
C LEU A 244 34.23 1.37 7.34
N ALA A 245 34.44 0.16 7.85
CA ALA A 245 33.75 -0.36 9.03
C ALA A 245 34.00 0.53 10.27
N ASP A 246 35.26 0.91 10.51
CA ASP A 246 35.62 1.77 11.64
C ASP A 246 34.94 3.15 11.51
N GLU A 247 34.81 3.68 10.30
CA GLU A 247 34.10 4.94 10.04
C GLU A 247 32.58 4.81 10.19
N VAL A 248 31.99 3.67 9.76
CA VAL A 248 30.58 3.36 9.99
C VAL A 248 30.29 3.30 11.48
N ILE A 249 31.10 2.56 12.26
CA ILE A 249 30.96 2.53 13.73
C ILE A 249 31.08 3.94 14.29
N ARG A 250 32.08 4.74 13.86
CA ARG A 250 32.28 6.11 14.33
C ARG A 250 31.06 7.01 14.10
N GLN A 251 30.33 6.83 12.99
CA GLN A 251 29.14 7.63 12.67
C GLN A 251 27.83 7.06 13.25
N CYS A 252 27.75 5.74 13.43
CA CYS A 252 26.48 5.04 13.66
C CYS A 252 26.29 4.44 15.06
N ASP A 253 27.37 4.22 15.83
CA ASP A 253 27.32 3.61 17.18
C ASP A 253 26.35 4.35 18.10
N GLU A 254 26.57 5.64 18.33
CA GLU A 254 25.79 6.44 19.29
C GLU A 254 24.34 6.74 18.84
N VAL A 255 23.93 6.31 17.64
CA VAL A 255 22.57 6.56 17.10
C VAL A 255 21.50 5.88 17.95
N ASP A 256 21.82 4.77 18.59
CA ASP A 256 20.90 4.07 19.51
C ASP A 256 20.86 4.67 20.93
N GLY A 257 21.61 5.76 21.17
CA GLY A 257 21.73 6.45 22.44
C GLY A 257 22.81 5.86 23.37
N LEU A 258 23.58 4.88 22.91
CA LEU A 258 24.66 4.25 23.65
C LEU A 258 25.91 4.17 22.77
N LYS A 259 27.05 4.63 23.30
CA LYS A 259 28.34 4.57 22.60
C LYS A 259 29.15 3.41 23.15
N ASP A 260 29.09 2.26 22.50
CA ASP A 260 29.68 1.01 23.00
C ASP A 260 30.41 0.19 21.94
N GLY A 261 30.51 0.73 20.72
CA GLY A 261 31.13 0.14 19.54
C GLY A 261 30.18 -0.71 18.69
N ILE A 262 28.89 -0.80 19.03
CA ILE A 262 27.92 -1.68 18.38
C ILE A 262 26.88 -0.84 17.65
N VAL A 263 26.78 -1.01 16.33
CA VAL A 263 25.71 -0.40 15.55
C VAL A 263 24.42 -1.21 15.73
N SER A 264 23.60 -0.86 16.73
CA SER A 264 22.37 -1.62 17.02
C SER A 264 21.20 -1.31 16.08
N HIS A 265 21.12 -0.09 15.58
CA HIS A 265 20.05 0.39 14.68
C HIS A 265 20.66 1.05 13.44
N PRO A 266 21.26 0.26 12.53
CA PRO A 266 21.88 0.79 11.31
C PRO A 266 20.89 1.58 10.44
N ASP A 267 19.60 1.23 10.48
CA ASP A 267 18.52 1.90 9.76
C ASP A 267 18.27 3.35 10.23
N LEU A 268 18.67 3.71 11.46
CA LEU A 268 18.59 5.08 11.96
C LEU A 268 19.84 5.92 11.59
N CYS A 269 20.91 5.28 11.11
CA CYS A 269 22.16 5.97 10.83
C CYS A 269 22.14 6.68 9.47
N LYS A 270 22.44 7.98 9.48
CA LYS A 270 22.64 8.78 8.26
C LYS A 270 24.11 8.77 7.86
N PHE A 271 24.60 7.61 7.47
CA PHE A 271 26.00 7.42 7.10
C PHE A 271 26.39 8.27 5.88
N THR A 272 27.60 8.84 5.90
CA THR A 272 28.18 9.58 4.78
C THR A 272 29.64 9.20 4.53
N LEU A 273 30.02 9.07 3.26
CA LEU A 273 31.39 8.80 2.84
C LEU A 273 32.28 10.05 2.82
N ALA A 274 31.74 11.24 3.08
CA ALA A 274 32.48 12.50 2.94
C ALA A 274 33.83 12.53 3.71
N PRO A 275 33.95 12.00 4.94
CA PRO A 275 35.22 11.96 5.67
C PRO A 275 36.30 11.08 5.02
N LEU A 276 35.89 10.13 4.17
CA LEU A 276 36.78 9.17 3.53
C LEU A 276 37.25 9.62 2.15
N LEU A 277 36.77 10.74 1.59
CA LEU A 277 37.15 11.19 0.24
C LEU A 277 38.54 11.85 0.21
N CYS A 278 39.32 11.61 -0.85
CA CYS A 278 40.70 12.12 -1.03
C CYS A 278 40.87 13.65 -1.22
N GLY A 279 39.94 14.48 -0.73
CA GLY A 279 39.91 15.94 -0.92
C GLY A 279 40.26 16.79 0.31
N ASN A 280 40.48 16.19 1.49
CA ASN A 280 40.74 16.90 2.75
C ASN A 280 42.18 16.76 3.29
N SER A 281 43.06 16.02 2.62
CA SER A 281 44.46 15.82 3.02
C SER A 281 45.39 15.94 1.81
N LEU A 282 46.45 16.72 1.95
CA LEU A 282 47.49 16.99 0.93
C LEU A 282 48.39 15.79 0.59
N GLU A 283 47.98 14.56 0.89
CA GLU A 283 48.72 13.34 0.55
C GLU A 283 47.85 12.38 -0.25
N THR A 284 48.16 12.27 -1.54
CA THR A 284 47.59 11.31 -2.49
C THR A 284 48.17 9.92 -2.25
N ASN A 285 47.70 9.24 -1.22
CA ASN A 285 47.90 7.79 -1.09
C ASN A 285 46.53 7.10 -1.13
N SER A 286 46.23 6.40 -2.23
CA SER A 286 44.95 5.74 -2.51
C SER A 286 44.61 4.58 -1.56
N SER A 287 45.47 4.30 -0.59
CA SER A 287 45.27 3.28 0.45
C SER A 287 44.56 3.80 1.69
N VAL A 288 44.40 5.12 1.85
CA VAL A 288 43.86 5.75 3.08
C VAL A 288 42.57 6.56 2.82
N CYS A 289 42.24 6.83 1.57
CA CYS A 289 41.05 7.57 1.17
C CYS A 289 40.46 7.04 -0.15
N LEU A 290 39.19 7.38 -0.40
CA LEU A 290 38.41 7.00 -1.57
C LEU A 290 38.47 8.08 -2.66
N THR A 291 38.68 7.63 -3.89
CA THR A 291 38.35 8.42 -5.09
C THR A 291 36.83 8.55 -5.25
N ALA A 292 36.38 9.43 -6.15
CA ALA A 292 34.95 9.58 -6.45
C ALA A 292 34.35 8.27 -7.01
N GLU A 293 35.12 7.58 -7.86
CA GLU A 293 34.76 6.29 -8.45
C GLU A 293 34.66 5.17 -7.41
N GLN A 294 35.62 5.09 -6.48
CA GLN A 294 35.59 4.11 -5.38
C GLN A 294 34.44 4.38 -4.40
N ALA A 295 34.16 5.66 -4.12
CA ALA A 295 33.02 6.04 -3.30
C ALA A 295 31.69 5.62 -3.95
N GLU A 296 31.59 5.69 -5.28
CA GLU A 296 30.41 5.23 -6.00
C GLU A 296 30.27 3.69 -5.95
N THR A 297 31.37 2.95 -6.04
CA THR A 297 31.36 1.49 -5.79
C THR A 297 30.77 1.17 -4.43
N ILE A 298 31.22 1.86 -3.36
CA ILE A 298 30.70 1.63 -2.01
C ILE A 298 29.21 1.98 -1.90
N ARG A 299 28.77 3.09 -2.52
CA ARG A 299 27.33 3.43 -2.57
C ARG A 299 26.51 2.34 -3.23
N ASN A 300 26.98 1.79 -4.35
CA ASN A 300 26.29 0.71 -5.05
C ASN A 300 26.20 -0.58 -4.23
N VAL A 301 27.21 -0.88 -3.40
CA VAL A 301 27.20 -2.08 -2.53
C VAL A 301 26.17 -1.94 -1.39
N TYR A 302 26.03 -0.75 -0.82
CA TYR A 302 24.99 -0.46 0.18
C TYR A 302 23.59 -0.31 -0.40
N SER A 303 23.48 0.10 -1.66
CA SER A 303 22.18 0.37 -2.29
C SER A 303 21.48 -0.92 -2.69
N ASP A 304 20.16 -0.89 -2.64
CA ASP A 304 19.35 -1.97 -3.20
C ASP A 304 19.60 -2.12 -4.70
N PHE A 305 19.70 -3.36 -5.15
CA PHE A 305 19.91 -3.67 -6.55
C PHE A 305 18.57 -3.68 -7.27
N TYR A 306 18.40 -2.74 -8.19
CA TYR A 306 17.28 -2.70 -9.13
C TYR A 306 17.71 -3.21 -10.50
N ALA A 307 17.04 -4.25 -10.99
CA ALA A 307 17.23 -4.80 -12.33
C ALA A 307 16.02 -4.40 -13.19
N GLU A 308 16.25 -3.75 -14.33
CA GLU A 308 15.16 -3.30 -15.23
C GLU A 308 14.06 -2.46 -14.53
N GLY A 309 14.45 -1.66 -13.53
CA GLY A 309 13.54 -0.78 -12.78
C GLY A 309 12.67 -1.48 -11.74
N LYS A 310 12.97 -2.74 -11.38
CA LYS A 310 12.31 -3.46 -10.28
C LYS A 310 13.34 -3.87 -9.24
N LEU A 311 12.95 -3.87 -7.96
CA LEU A 311 13.79 -4.39 -6.88
C LEU A 311 14.14 -5.85 -7.17
N ALA A 312 15.42 -6.12 -7.40
CA ALA A 312 15.96 -7.46 -7.55
C ALA A 312 16.40 -7.99 -6.17
N TYR A 313 17.26 -7.28 -5.45
CA TYR A 313 17.70 -7.76 -4.16
C TYR A 313 18.19 -6.62 -3.24
N PRO A 314 17.96 -6.71 -1.92
CA PRO A 314 18.44 -5.69 -0.99
C PRO A 314 19.97 -5.57 -0.98
N GLY A 315 20.46 -4.35 -0.77
CA GLY A 315 21.88 -4.03 -0.62
C GLY A 315 22.47 -4.55 0.68
N MET A 316 23.80 -4.52 0.80
CA MET A 316 24.46 -4.87 2.06
C MET A 316 24.16 -3.83 3.15
N GLY A 317 23.97 -4.26 4.39
CA GLY A 317 23.67 -3.35 5.51
C GLY A 317 24.91 -2.64 6.07
N LEU A 318 24.72 -1.52 6.77
CA LEU A 318 25.79 -0.90 7.56
C LEU A 318 26.26 -1.86 8.67
N SER A 319 27.54 -1.78 9.02
CA SER A 319 28.24 -2.66 9.99
C SER A 319 28.58 -4.06 9.43
N SER A 320 28.27 -4.35 8.17
CA SER A 320 28.58 -5.62 7.51
C SER A 320 29.93 -5.63 6.78
N GLU A 321 30.65 -4.50 6.75
CA GLU A 321 31.78 -4.23 5.85
C GLU A 321 32.94 -5.21 6.05
N ILE A 322 33.12 -5.69 7.28
CA ILE A 322 34.16 -6.69 7.60
C ILE A 322 33.90 -8.03 6.91
N GLN A 323 32.65 -8.36 6.58
CA GLN A 323 32.31 -9.57 5.82
C GLN A 323 32.32 -9.35 4.30
N TRP A 324 32.45 -8.11 3.80
CA TRP A 324 32.37 -7.83 2.36
C TRP A 324 33.44 -8.55 1.55
N SER A 325 34.64 -8.76 2.12
CA SER A 325 35.72 -9.51 1.46
C SER A 325 35.29 -10.90 1.00
N PHE A 326 34.25 -11.49 1.62
CA PHE A 326 33.72 -12.77 1.21
C PHE A 326 33.16 -12.75 -0.21
N LEU A 327 32.39 -11.72 -0.57
CA LEU A 327 31.78 -11.59 -1.91
C LEU A 327 32.57 -10.66 -2.85
N LEU A 328 33.35 -9.72 -2.31
CA LEU A 328 34.00 -8.63 -3.05
C LEU A 328 35.54 -8.75 -3.11
N GLY A 329 36.13 -9.76 -2.46
CA GLY A 329 37.59 -9.88 -2.32
C GLY A 329 38.31 -10.70 -3.39
N GLY A 330 37.56 -11.37 -4.28
CA GLY A 330 38.12 -12.21 -5.34
C GLY A 330 38.46 -11.44 -6.63
N ALA A 331 39.29 -12.03 -7.49
CA ALA A 331 39.53 -11.54 -8.85
C ALA A 331 38.40 -11.89 -9.85
N ALA A 332 37.40 -12.65 -9.38
CA ALA A 332 36.16 -13.02 -10.04
C ALA A 332 35.06 -13.11 -8.96
N PRO A 333 33.78 -13.06 -9.33
CA PRO A 333 32.69 -13.32 -8.39
C PRO A 333 32.82 -14.71 -7.74
N THR A 334 32.20 -14.86 -6.58
CA THR A 334 32.25 -16.13 -5.86
C THR A 334 31.43 -17.21 -6.56
N ALA A 335 31.78 -18.47 -6.30
CA ALA A 335 31.03 -19.62 -6.81
C ALA A 335 29.55 -19.64 -6.38
N PHE A 336 29.16 -18.92 -5.31
CA PHE A 336 27.75 -18.79 -4.93
C PHE A 336 26.91 -18.20 -6.06
N GLY A 337 27.42 -17.17 -6.74
CA GLY A 337 26.76 -16.59 -7.91
C GLY A 337 27.17 -17.27 -9.21
N ASP A 338 28.46 -17.30 -9.51
CA ASP A 338 28.93 -17.74 -10.84
C ASP A 338 28.67 -19.22 -11.10
N ALA A 339 28.96 -20.10 -10.13
CA ALA A 339 28.72 -21.53 -10.29
C ALA A 339 27.23 -21.85 -10.28
N TYR A 340 26.40 -21.03 -9.60
CA TYR A 340 24.94 -21.14 -9.69
C TYR A 340 24.48 -20.84 -11.12
N ILE A 341 24.97 -19.77 -11.74
CA ILE A 341 24.59 -19.41 -13.11
C ILE A 341 25.06 -20.48 -14.11
N GLN A 342 26.30 -20.96 -13.97
CA GLN A 342 26.88 -22.01 -14.82
C GLN A 342 26.14 -23.35 -14.69
N TYR A 343 26.13 -23.94 -13.50
CA TYR A 343 25.72 -25.34 -13.32
C TYR A 343 24.27 -25.51 -12.87
N PHE A 344 23.69 -24.48 -12.25
CA PHE A 344 22.34 -24.57 -11.68
C PHE A 344 21.29 -23.96 -12.60
N LEU A 345 21.55 -22.77 -13.16
CA LEU A 345 20.62 -22.05 -14.04
C LEU A 345 20.76 -22.45 -15.52
N TYR A 346 21.93 -22.23 -16.14
CA TYR A 346 22.09 -22.40 -17.58
C TYR A 346 22.53 -23.79 -18.02
N ASP A 347 23.03 -24.62 -17.10
CA ASP A 347 23.68 -25.88 -17.45
C ASP A 347 24.80 -25.67 -18.51
N ASP A 348 25.54 -24.57 -18.38
CA ASP A 348 26.62 -24.13 -19.27
C ASP A 348 27.91 -23.89 -18.46
N PRO A 349 28.85 -24.87 -18.45
CA PRO A 349 30.12 -24.72 -17.74
C PRO A 349 31.04 -23.65 -18.35
N ASP A 350 30.79 -23.22 -19.59
CA ASP A 350 31.60 -22.22 -20.30
C ASP A 350 31.08 -20.79 -20.10
N TRP A 351 29.94 -20.61 -19.41
CA TRP A 351 29.43 -19.30 -19.05
C TRP A 351 30.43 -18.54 -18.18
N HIS A 352 30.55 -17.23 -18.40
CA HIS A 352 31.50 -16.37 -17.70
C HIS A 352 30.84 -15.06 -17.25
N TRP A 353 31.18 -14.57 -16.06
CA TRP A 353 30.55 -13.40 -15.43
C TRP A 353 30.65 -12.09 -16.22
N THR A 354 31.59 -11.99 -17.18
CA THR A 354 31.64 -10.85 -18.11
C THR A 354 30.44 -10.78 -19.05
N GLN A 355 29.65 -11.85 -19.14
CA GLN A 355 28.41 -11.94 -19.91
C GLN A 355 27.18 -11.50 -19.08
N TRP A 356 27.38 -11.13 -17.82
CA TRP A 356 26.31 -10.72 -16.90
C TRP A 356 25.48 -9.56 -17.44
N ASN A 357 24.16 -9.65 -17.26
CA ASN A 357 23.21 -8.57 -17.52
C ASN A 357 21.99 -8.72 -16.60
N ASP A 358 21.20 -7.65 -16.48
CA ASP A 358 20.08 -7.58 -15.54
C ASP A 358 18.99 -8.64 -15.82
N SER A 359 18.81 -9.08 -17.07
CA SER A 359 17.78 -10.08 -17.42
C SER A 359 18.04 -11.46 -16.81
N ILE A 360 19.29 -11.77 -16.43
CA ILE A 360 19.64 -13.06 -15.81
C ILE A 360 18.92 -13.26 -14.48
N VAL A 361 18.67 -12.17 -13.74
CA VAL A 361 17.89 -12.21 -12.49
C VAL A 361 16.50 -12.76 -12.77
N TRP A 362 15.83 -12.21 -13.79
CA TRP A 362 14.46 -12.58 -14.13
C TRP A 362 14.37 -13.96 -14.79
N GLN A 363 15.40 -14.37 -15.53
CA GLN A 363 15.51 -15.74 -16.03
C GLN A 363 15.67 -16.73 -14.87
N ALA A 364 16.47 -16.40 -13.85
CA ALA A 364 16.61 -17.22 -12.66
C ALA A 364 15.32 -17.29 -11.85
N ASP A 365 14.59 -16.18 -11.74
CA ASP A 365 13.31 -16.12 -11.03
C ASP A 365 12.22 -16.92 -11.75
N GLU A 366 12.13 -16.81 -13.07
CA GLU A 366 11.19 -17.58 -13.88
C GLU A 366 11.53 -19.08 -13.86
N ALA A 367 12.81 -19.44 -13.91
CA ALA A 367 13.23 -20.84 -13.93
C ALA A 367 13.13 -21.53 -12.56
N ASP A 368 13.35 -20.79 -11.46
CA ASP A 368 13.55 -21.27 -10.09
C ASP A 368 14.12 -22.70 -10.03
N PRO A 369 15.37 -22.91 -10.50
CA PRO A 369 15.89 -24.26 -10.70
C PRO A 369 15.83 -25.07 -9.40
N GLY A 370 15.35 -26.31 -9.49
CA GLY A 370 15.14 -27.15 -8.31
C GLY A 370 13.97 -26.76 -7.40
N ASN A 371 13.19 -25.72 -7.74
CA ASN A 371 12.11 -25.16 -6.93
C ASN A 371 12.62 -24.73 -5.54
N CYS A 372 13.76 -24.04 -5.51
CA CYS A 372 14.48 -23.71 -4.28
C CYS A 372 13.82 -22.57 -3.51
N THR A 373 13.24 -21.62 -4.24
CA THR A 373 12.74 -20.35 -3.70
C THR A 373 11.53 -20.59 -2.80
N ALA A 374 11.55 -19.96 -1.63
CA ALA A 374 10.47 -20.04 -0.64
C ALA A 374 9.58 -18.78 -0.73
N SER A 375 8.88 -18.58 -1.84
CA SER A 375 8.13 -17.34 -2.15
C SER A 375 6.60 -17.43 -1.92
N THR A 376 6.10 -18.47 -1.26
CA THR A 376 4.68 -18.54 -0.87
C THR A 376 4.44 -17.81 0.46
N TYR A 377 3.78 -16.66 0.39
CA TYR A 377 3.61 -15.75 1.54
C TYR A 377 2.32 -15.98 2.34
N ASP A 378 1.30 -16.58 1.71
CA ASP A 378 0.12 -17.05 2.45
C ASP A 378 0.50 -18.33 3.20
N MET A 379 0.50 -18.23 4.53
CA MET A 379 0.83 -19.33 5.43
C MET A 379 -0.33 -19.58 6.41
N ALA A 380 -1.57 -19.36 5.96
CA ALA A 380 -2.77 -19.53 6.77
C ALA A 380 -2.87 -20.92 7.40
N GLU A 381 -2.57 -21.98 6.66
CA GLU A 381 -2.64 -23.35 7.18
C GLU A 381 -1.69 -23.56 8.37
N LEU A 382 -0.44 -23.08 8.26
CA LEU A 382 0.54 -23.16 9.36
C LEU A 382 0.07 -22.37 10.58
N LYS A 383 -0.51 -21.18 10.37
CA LYS A 383 -1.07 -20.37 11.45
C LYS A 383 -2.26 -21.05 12.13
N GLU A 384 -3.22 -21.55 11.35
CA GLU A 384 -4.48 -22.12 11.83
C GLU A 384 -4.28 -23.39 12.65
N ARG A 385 -3.28 -24.21 12.31
CA ARG A 385 -2.87 -25.37 13.13
C ARG A 385 -2.11 -24.99 14.41
N GLY A 386 -1.78 -23.71 14.61
CA GLY A 386 -1.02 -23.23 15.76
C GLY A 386 0.51 -23.27 15.61
N GLY A 387 1.03 -23.46 14.40
CA GLY A 387 2.46 -23.48 14.12
C GLY A 387 3.15 -22.16 14.47
N LYS A 388 4.39 -22.22 14.96
CA LYS A 388 5.18 -21.06 15.38
C LYS A 388 6.47 -20.92 14.59
N ILE A 389 6.78 -19.70 14.15
CA ILE A 389 8.05 -19.35 13.51
C ILE A 389 8.79 -18.33 14.38
N LEU A 390 10.01 -18.67 14.77
CA LEU A 390 10.99 -17.75 15.32
C LEU A 390 12.08 -17.55 14.27
N MET A 391 12.03 -16.42 13.57
CA MET A 391 13.05 -16.06 12.59
C MET A 391 14.02 -15.04 13.17
N TYR A 392 15.30 -15.14 12.84
CA TYR A 392 16.30 -14.15 13.22
C TYR A 392 17.28 -13.86 12.07
N HIS A 393 17.93 -12.70 12.12
CA HIS A 393 18.97 -12.32 11.16
C HIS A 393 20.02 -11.43 11.82
N GLY A 394 21.30 -11.68 11.54
CA GLY A 394 22.39 -10.80 11.94
C GLY A 394 22.36 -9.45 11.24
N ALA A 395 22.44 -8.36 11.99
CA ALA A 395 22.47 -7.00 11.43
C ALA A 395 23.75 -6.72 10.63
N ALA A 396 24.83 -7.44 10.92
CA ALA A 396 26.14 -7.32 10.28
C ALA A 396 26.40 -8.43 9.24
N ASP A 397 25.35 -9.07 8.73
CA ASP A 397 25.44 -10.11 7.71
C ASP A 397 25.64 -9.49 6.32
N ALA A 398 26.78 -9.79 5.69
CA ALA A 398 27.05 -9.37 4.30
C ALA A 398 26.83 -10.47 3.27
N LEU A 399 26.69 -11.74 3.70
CA LEU A 399 26.49 -12.85 2.78
C LEU A 399 25.03 -12.91 2.36
N ILE A 400 24.13 -12.74 3.32
CA ILE A 400 22.70 -12.54 3.08
C ILE A 400 22.33 -11.27 3.83
N PRO A 401 22.06 -10.15 3.15
CA PRO A 401 21.72 -8.92 3.87
C PRO A 401 20.41 -9.06 4.67
N PRO A 402 20.32 -8.48 5.88
CA PRO A 402 19.13 -8.60 6.72
C PRO A 402 17.86 -8.01 6.08
N GLY A 403 18.03 -7.04 5.16
CA GLY A 403 16.93 -6.52 4.33
C GLY A 403 16.17 -7.62 3.56
N SER A 404 16.83 -8.72 3.22
CA SER A 404 16.18 -9.88 2.57
C SER A 404 15.17 -10.58 3.49
N SER A 405 15.49 -10.74 4.78
CA SER A 405 14.54 -11.35 5.74
C SER A 405 13.45 -10.38 6.16
N GLN A 406 13.77 -9.09 6.24
CA GLN A 406 12.75 -8.07 6.43
C GLN A 406 11.74 -8.09 5.26
N LEU A 407 12.22 -8.12 4.01
CA LEU A 407 11.39 -8.24 2.82
C LEU A 407 10.48 -9.49 2.87
N PHE A 408 11.01 -10.65 3.27
CA PHE A 408 10.20 -11.85 3.45
C PHE A 408 9.11 -11.66 4.50
N TYR A 409 9.49 -11.16 5.69
CA TYR A 409 8.56 -10.94 6.80
C TYR A 409 7.43 -9.96 6.41
N GLU A 410 7.77 -8.91 5.68
CA GLU A 410 6.82 -7.91 5.19
C GLU A 410 5.88 -8.47 4.12
N ARG A 411 6.38 -9.31 3.20
CA ARG A 411 5.52 -9.98 2.21
C ARG A 411 4.54 -10.96 2.86
N VAL A 412 4.98 -11.70 3.87
CA VAL A 412 4.08 -12.55 4.69
C VAL A 412 3.09 -11.69 5.46
N ALA A 413 3.52 -10.59 6.07
CA ALA A 413 2.63 -9.66 6.75
C ALA A 413 1.56 -9.11 5.80
N GLN A 414 1.95 -8.69 4.59
CA GLN A 414 1.04 -8.20 3.57
C GLN A 414 -0.01 -9.25 3.18
N ALA A 415 0.40 -10.52 3.02
CA ALA A 415 -0.53 -11.61 2.71
C ALA A 415 -1.46 -11.96 3.88
N MET A 416 -0.98 -11.81 5.12
CA MET A 416 -1.65 -12.31 6.34
C MET A 416 -2.41 -11.25 7.15
N GLY A 417 -2.53 -10.01 6.65
CA GLY A 417 -3.32 -8.94 7.30
C GLY A 417 -2.53 -7.92 8.14
N GLY A 418 -1.25 -7.73 7.84
CA GLY A 418 -0.34 -6.74 8.43
C GLY A 418 0.58 -7.29 9.52
N ILE A 419 1.61 -6.53 9.90
CA ILE A 419 2.63 -6.96 10.88
C ILE A 419 2.01 -7.38 12.23
N GLY A 420 0.93 -6.71 12.65
CA GLY A 420 0.22 -7.04 13.87
C GLY A 420 -0.38 -8.46 13.88
N SER A 421 -0.78 -8.99 12.72
CA SER A 421 -1.38 -10.33 12.62
C SER A 421 -0.35 -11.46 12.70
N LEU A 422 0.94 -11.13 12.58
CA LEU A 422 2.04 -12.09 12.70
C LEU A 422 2.47 -12.33 14.14
N GLN A 423 2.35 -11.35 15.03
CA GLN A 423 2.98 -11.34 16.36
C GLN A 423 2.62 -12.56 17.26
N GLU A 424 1.47 -13.19 17.02
CA GLU A 424 1.00 -14.36 17.78
C GLU A 424 1.62 -15.69 17.35
N TRP A 425 2.24 -15.76 16.16
CA TRP A 425 2.72 -17.02 15.60
C TRP A 425 4.00 -16.92 14.76
N PHE A 426 4.38 -15.73 14.28
CA PHE A 426 5.61 -15.47 13.53
C PHE A 426 6.33 -14.23 14.07
N ARG A 427 7.43 -14.46 14.77
CA ARG A 427 8.32 -13.41 15.32
C ARG A 427 9.63 -13.33 14.56
N TYR A 428 10.08 -12.12 14.29
CA TYR A 428 11.35 -11.82 13.61
C TYR A 428 12.27 -11.01 14.53
N PHE A 429 13.53 -11.43 14.67
CA PHE A 429 14.54 -10.78 15.50
C PHE A 429 15.73 -10.32 14.64
N VAL A 430 16.07 -9.03 14.73
CA VAL A 430 17.32 -8.49 14.15
C VAL A 430 18.37 -8.49 15.26
N ILE A 431 19.55 -9.05 15.00
CA ILE A 431 20.59 -9.27 16.01
C ILE A 431 21.76 -8.31 15.77
N PRO A 432 21.91 -7.25 16.59
CA PRO A 432 23.02 -6.29 16.49
C PRO A 432 24.40 -6.95 16.51
N GLY A 433 25.25 -6.55 15.56
CA GLY A 433 26.64 -7.01 15.47
C GLY A 433 26.84 -8.50 15.18
N LEU A 434 25.77 -9.31 15.08
CA LEU A 434 25.85 -10.69 14.61
C LEU A 434 26.11 -10.67 13.10
N GLN A 435 27.15 -11.39 12.72
CA GLN A 435 27.53 -11.66 11.33
C GLN A 435 26.69 -12.80 10.73
N HIS A 436 27.01 -13.29 9.52
CA HIS A 436 26.30 -14.44 8.94
C HIS A 436 26.24 -15.65 9.89
N VAL A 437 25.07 -15.88 10.47
CA VAL A 437 24.70 -16.96 11.43
C VAL A 437 25.44 -16.95 12.76
N THR A 438 26.74 -16.64 12.80
CA THR A 438 27.58 -16.75 14.01
C THR A 438 28.60 -15.61 14.11
N GLY A 439 29.05 -15.31 15.33
CA GLY A 439 30.18 -14.43 15.60
C GLY A 439 29.89 -12.93 15.46
N THR A 440 30.87 -12.14 15.89
CA THR A 440 30.86 -10.68 15.83
C THR A 440 32.29 -10.15 15.80
N VAL A 441 32.48 -8.89 15.38
CA VAL A 441 33.79 -8.21 15.36
C VAL A 441 33.82 -6.96 16.25
N VAL A 442 32.75 -6.71 16.99
CA VAL A 442 32.55 -5.52 17.84
C VAL A 442 32.10 -5.90 19.26
N ASP A 443 32.41 -7.13 19.69
CA ASP A 443 32.00 -7.68 21.00
C ASP A 443 30.50 -7.51 21.31
N ALA A 444 29.66 -7.56 20.27
CA ALA A 444 28.21 -7.57 20.44
C ALA A 444 27.74 -8.91 21.03
N PRO A 445 26.74 -8.92 21.92
CA PRO A 445 26.06 -10.15 22.31
C PRO A 445 25.40 -10.82 21.10
N TRP A 446 25.96 -11.95 20.68
CA TRP A 446 25.56 -12.63 19.44
C TRP A 446 25.01 -14.04 19.68
N TYR A 447 25.33 -14.65 20.82
CA TYR A 447 24.99 -16.05 21.11
C TYR A 447 23.70 -16.15 21.93
N PHE A 448 22.72 -16.87 21.39
CA PHE A 448 21.44 -17.18 22.04
C PHE A 448 20.95 -18.59 21.63
N ALA A 449 21.90 -19.50 21.37
CA ALA A 449 21.66 -20.84 20.82
C ALA A 449 20.87 -20.84 19.49
N GLY A 450 21.05 -19.80 18.66
CA GLY A 450 20.52 -19.79 17.29
C GLY A 450 21.01 -20.97 16.45
N SER A 451 20.23 -21.37 15.45
CA SER A 451 20.56 -22.45 14.51
C SER A 451 21.98 -22.33 13.95
N GLY A 452 22.80 -23.36 14.11
CA GLY A 452 24.17 -23.43 13.59
C GLY A 452 25.24 -22.69 14.41
N ALA A 453 24.88 -22.03 15.51
CA ALA A 453 25.82 -21.27 16.34
C ALA A 453 26.68 -22.13 17.27
N GLN A 454 26.20 -23.31 17.65
CA GLN A 454 26.80 -24.18 18.67
C GLN A 454 28.20 -24.65 18.27
N GLY A 455 28.37 -25.04 17.00
CA GLY A 455 29.65 -25.50 16.46
C GLY A 455 30.79 -24.48 16.58
N ARG A 456 30.46 -23.18 16.67
CA ARG A 456 31.45 -22.10 16.89
C ARG A 456 32.05 -22.12 18.29
N LEU A 457 31.32 -22.60 19.30
CA LEU A 457 31.79 -22.72 20.68
C LEU A 457 32.42 -24.08 20.97
N GLY A 458 32.08 -25.11 20.21
CA GLY A 458 32.70 -26.43 20.33
C GLY A 458 31.81 -27.58 19.84
N THR A 459 32.41 -28.77 19.74
CA THR A 459 31.74 -29.97 19.20
C THR A 459 30.81 -30.68 20.18
N SER A 460 30.77 -30.24 21.44
CA SER A 460 29.89 -30.77 22.48
C SER A 460 28.89 -29.75 23.03
N THR A 461 28.90 -28.53 22.52
CA THR A 461 28.07 -27.44 23.03
C THR A 461 26.62 -27.64 22.60
N TYR A 462 25.70 -27.45 23.54
CA TYR A 462 24.26 -27.28 23.30
C TYR A 462 23.78 -26.17 24.22
N SER A 463 22.71 -25.48 23.85
CA SER A 463 22.18 -24.32 24.59
C SER A 463 23.20 -23.19 24.79
N THR A 464 22.82 -22.19 25.59
CA THR A 464 23.68 -21.07 25.96
C THR A 464 24.45 -21.43 27.24
N PRO A 465 25.78 -21.63 27.16
CA PRO A 465 26.54 -22.08 28.33
C PRO A 465 26.43 -21.13 29.51
N GLY A 466 26.04 -21.66 30.66
CA GLY A 466 25.77 -20.90 31.88
C GLY A 466 24.34 -20.36 32.01
N PHE A 467 23.52 -20.46 30.96
CA PHE A 467 22.15 -19.95 30.87
C PHE A 467 21.25 -20.90 30.06
N GLU A 468 21.12 -22.15 30.52
CA GLU A 468 20.32 -23.19 29.86
C GLU A 468 18.81 -22.99 30.14
N ASP A 469 18.25 -21.88 29.65
CA ASP A 469 16.86 -21.50 29.87
C ASP A 469 16.21 -20.86 28.63
N SER A 470 14.88 -20.79 28.61
CA SER A 470 14.09 -20.22 27.49
C SER A 470 14.26 -18.71 27.31
N LYS A 471 14.98 -18.01 28.20
CA LYS A 471 15.28 -16.59 28.03
C LYS A 471 16.56 -16.41 27.20
N HIS A 472 17.52 -17.33 27.28
CA HIS A 472 18.82 -17.22 26.61
C HIS A 472 19.00 -18.20 25.44
N ASP A 473 18.06 -19.12 25.23
CA ASP A 473 18.12 -20.14 24.20
C ASP A 473 16.88 -20.06 23.31
N ALA A 474 17.07 -19.72 22.02
CA ALA A 474 15.98 -19.56 21.07
C ALA A 474 15.21 -20.86 20.79
N LEU A 475 15.88 -22.02 20.84
CA LEU A 475 15.22 -23.30 20.61
C LEU A 475 14.34 -23.67 21.82
N LEU A 476 14.84 -23.47 23.04
CA LEU A 476 14.02 -23.63 24.26
C LEU A 476 12.87 -22.62 24.33
N ALA A 477 13.10 -21.38 23.89
CA ALA A 477 12.06 -20.35 23.82
C ALA A 477 10.94 -20.74 22.83
N LEU A 478 11.32 -21.26 21.66
CA LEU A 478 10.37 -21.76 20.66
C LEU A 478 9.57 -22.94 21.21
N MET A 479 10.20 -23.89 21.92
CA MET A 479 9.48 -24.99 22.57
C MET A 479 8.49 -24.48 23.62
N ALA A 480 8.91 -23.55 24.49
CA ALA A 480 8.01 -22.95 25.47
C ALA A 480 6.84 -22.22 24.80
N TRP A 481 7.06 -21.64 23.62
CA TRP A 481 6.00 -20.97 22.86
C TRP A 481 5.00 -21.95 22.24
N VAL A 482 5.49 -23.05 21.68
CA VAL A 482 4.65 -24.10 21.08
C VAL A 482 3.89 -24.89 22.14
N GLU A 483 4.58 -25.33 23.19
CA GLU A 483 4.04 -26.30 24.16
C GLU A 483 3.25 -25.62 25.29
N ASN A 484 3.71 -24.44 25.72
CA ASN A 484 3.17 -23.74 26.89
C ASN A 484 2.52 -22.39 26.55
N ALA A 485 2.37 -22.06 25.26
CA ALA A 485 1.87 -20.77 24.79
C ALA A 485 2.63 -19.55 25.38
N THR A 486 3.89 -19.73 25.77
CA THR A 486 4.71 -18.66 26.34
C THR A 486 5.29 -17.82 25.22
N ALA A 487 4.73 -16.63 25.01
CA ALA A 487 5.16 -15.72 23.95
C ALA A 487 6.64 -15.30 24.12
N VAL A 488 7.39 -15.30 23.02
CA VAL A 488 8.81 -14.90 22.99
C VAL A 488 8.91 -13.39 22.82
N ASP A 489 8.63 -12.62 23.88
CA ASP A 489 8.66 -11.15 23.84
C ASP A 489 10.06 -10.53 23.92
N GLU A 490 11.04 -11.32 24.38
CA GLU A 490 12.46 -10.99 24.37
C GLU A 490 13.31 -12.29 24.39
N LEU A 491 14.55 -12.20 23.89
CA LEU A 491 15.59 -13.22 24.03
C LEU A 491 16.89 -12.55 24.49
N VAL A 492 17.65 -13.13 25.39
CA VAL A 492 18.92 -12.54 25.83
C VAL A 492 20.08 -13.16 25.06
N ALA A 493 20.73 -12.36 24.22
CA ALA A 493 21.98 -12.73 23.61
C ALA A 493 23.15 -12.49 24.57
N THR A 494 24.18 -13.32 24.45
CA THR A 494 25.36 -13.33 25.31
C THR A 494 26.63 -13.29 24.47
N THR A 495 27.65 -12.61 24.98
CA THR A 495 29.04 -12.73 24.52
C THR A 495 29.96 -12.84 25.73
N TRP A 496 31.10 -13.50 25.54
CA TRP A 496 32.08 -13.78 26.58
C TRP A 496 33.38 -13.01 26.33
N LYS A 497 34.24 -12.89 27.36
CA LYS A 497 35.51 -12.14 27.26
C LYS A 497 36.41 -12.66 26.14
N SER A 498 36.32 -13.95 25.87
CA SER A 498 36.79 -14.59 24.65
C SER A 498 35.58 -15.14 23.92
N GLN A 499 35.28 -14.62 22.72
CA GLN A 499 34.03 -14.90 22.00
C GLN A 499 33.78 -16.39 21.71
N ALA A 500 34.83 -17.21 21.63
CA ALA A 500 34.73 -18.65 21.37
C ALA A 500 34.91 -19.51 22.63
N ASP A 501 35.11 -18.90 23.80
CA ASP A 501 35.30 -19.60 25.06
C ASP A 501 34.34 -19.09 26.14
N PRO A 502 33.21 -19.80 26.34
CA PRO A 502 32.25 -19.48 27.39
C PRO A 502 32.84 -19.54 28.82
N GLY A 503 33.93 -20.29 29.03
CA GLY A 503 34.64 -20.38 30.30
C GLY A 503 35.39 -19.10 30.68
N SER A 504 35.60 -18.19 29.72
CA SER A 504 36.26 -16.89 29.97
C SER A 504 35.41 -15.91 30.79
N GLY A 505 34.12 -16.24 31.02
CA GLY A 505 33.16 -15.41 31.73
C GLY A 505 32.43 -14.44 30.80
N VAL A 506 31.20 -14.08 31.18
CA VAL A 506 30.34 -13.16 30.40
C VAL A 506 31.02 -11.79 30.29
N LEU A 507 31.03 -11.24 29.07
CA LEU A 507 31.46 -9.87 28.79
C LEU A 507 30.26 -8.94 28.71
N ARG A 508 29.26 -9.27 27.87
CA ARG A 508 28.03 -8.48 27.70
C ARG A 508 26.82 -9.37 27.45
N GLN A 509 25.64 -8.90 27.87
CA GLN A 509 24.35 -9.47 27.52
C GLN A 509 23.35 -8.38 27.11
N ARG A 510 22.49 -8.67 26.13
CA ARG A 510 21.43 -7.76 25.65
C ARG A 510 20.14 -8.49 25.35
N PRO A 511 18.97 -7.90 25.67
CA PRO A 511 17.70 -8.40 25.17
C PRO A 511 17.53 -8.04 23.69
N LEU A 512 17.23 -9.05 22.90
CA LEU A 512 16.80 -9.02 21.51
C LEU A 512 15.29 -8.86 21.49
N CYS A 513 14.81 -7.95 20.65
CA CYS A 513 13.40 -7.58 20.59
C CYS A 513 12.76 -8.10 19.29
N PRO A 514 11.51 -8.59 19.35
CA PRO A 514 10.79 -8.98 18.16
C PRO A 514 10.38 -7.72 17.37
N PHE A 515 10.74 -7.68 16.09
CA PHE A 515 10.37 -6.64 15.14
C PHE A 515 8.84 -6.45 15.12
N PRO A 516 8.33 -5.19 15.15
CA PRO A 516 9.05 -3.93 14.94
C PRO A 516 9.62 -3.30 16.22
N LYS A 517 9.52 -3.96 17.38
CA LYS A 517 10.16 -3.45 18.60
C LYS A 517 11.68 -3.51 18.46
N ARG A 518 12.33 -2.59 19.15
CA ARG A 518 13.77 -2.37 19.12
C ARG A 518 14.32 -2.38 20.54
N GLN A 519 15.55 -2.87 20.69
CA GLN A 519 16.26 -2.73 21.95
C GLN A 519 16.56 -1.25 22.17
N THR A 520 16.24 -0.71 23.35
CA THR A 520 16.50 0.68 23.71
C THR A 520 17.19 0.71 25.07
N TYR A 521 18.33 1.37 25.15
CA TYR A 521 19.04 1.58 26.41
C TYR A 521 18.23 2.54 27.30
N ARG A 522 18.05 2.21 28.58
CA ARG A 522 17.24 3.00 29.52
C ARG A 522 17.88 4.34 29.92
N GLY A 523 19.16 4.54 29.62
CA GLY A 523 19.94 5.68 30.09
C GLY A 523 20.43 5.55 31.53
N ASN A 524 20.13 4.42 32.20
CA ASN A 524 20.62 4.08 33.53
C ASN A 524 20.99 2.58 33.60
N GLY A 525 21.87 2.21 34.54
CA GLY A 525 22.40 0.84 34.65
C GLY A 525 23.62 0.57 33.77
N HIS A 526 24.28 -0.56 33.99
CA HIS A 526 25.50 -0.93 33.25
C HIS A 526 25.15 -1.39 31.81
N PRO A 527 25.82 -0.92 30.75
CA PRO A 527 25.46 -1.25 29.35
C PRO A 527 25.73 -2.71 28.96
N ASP A 528 26.44 -3.45 29.82
CA ASP A 528 26.78 -4.85 29.60
C ASP A 528 25.79 -5.84 30.26
N VAL A 529 24.78 -5.34 30.98
CA VAL A 529 23.73 -6.18 31.59
C VAL A 529 22.38 -5.98 30.90
N PRO A 530 21.56 -7.04 30.73
CA PRO A 530 20.37 -6.97 29.89
C PRO A 530 19.24 -6.15 30.52
N GLU A 531 19.22 -5.99 31.85
CA GLU A 531 18.20 -5.21 32.58
C GLU A 531 18.24 -3.71 32.26
N SER A 532 19.38 -3.23 31.76
CA SER A 532 19.58 -1.82 31.36
C SER A 532 18.90 -1.48 30.04
N PHE A 533 18.26 -2.44 29.38
CA PHE A 533 17.56 -2.27 28.10
C PHE A 533 16.05 -2.55 28.25
N ILE A 534 15.29 -2.12 27.26
CA ILE A 534 13.86 -2.38 27.11
C ILE A 534 13.49 -2.52 25.64
N CYS A 535 12.54 -3.40 25.33
CA CYS A 535 11.97 -3.51 24.00
C CYS A 535 10.84 -2.49 23.80
N LEU A 536 11.08 -1.47 22.98
CA LEU A 536 10.09 -0.43 22.66
C LEU A 536 9.74 -0.46 21.17
N ALA A 537 8.48 -0.21 20.85
CA ALA A 537 8.10 0.10 19.49
C ALA A 537 8.67 1.48 19.11
N PRO A 538 9.10 1.69 17.85
CA PRO A 538 9.48 3.02 17.39
C PRO A 538 8.32 4.00 17.61
N PRO A 539 8.59 5.27 17.95
CA PRO A 539 7.56 6.31 18.04
C PRO A 539 6.75 6.32 16.74
N LEU A 540 5.44 6.57 16.81
CA LEU A 540 4.50 6.67 15.66
C LEU A 540 4.96 7.65 14.54
N ASN A 541 6.03 8.41 14.77
CA ASN A 541 6.65 9.35 13.84
C ASN A 541 7.97 8.84 13.20
N LEU A 542 8.42 7.61 13.49
CA LEU A 542 9.69 7.03 13.00
C LEU A 542 9.50 5.73 12.19
N VAL A 543 8.27 5.33 11.90
CA VAL A 543 8.00 4.38 10.83
C VAL A 543 7.81 5.16 9.54
N THR A 544 8.91 5.66 8.99
CA THR A 544 8.97 6.01 7.57
C THR A 544 9.06 4.69 6.81
N PHE A 545 7.93 4.23 6.30
CA PHE A 545 7.86 3.12 5.36
C PHE A 545 8.45 3.58 4.02
N GLU A 546 9.66 3.14 3.70
CA GLU A 546 10.21 2.93 2.36
C GLU A 546 10.58 1.42 2.38
N GLU A 547 10.06 0.50 1.57
CA GLU A 547 9.67 0.55 0.17
C GLU A 547 8.37 -0.26 -0.11
N ALA A 548 7.23 0.40 -0.10
CA ALA A 548 6.55 0.47 -1.40
C ALA A 548 7.18 1.69 -2.06
N GLU A 549 7.58 1.63 -3.33
CA GLU A 549 8.03 2.83 -4.05
C GLU A 549 7.18 4.02 -3.56
N PRO A 550 7.77 5.08 -2.95
CA PRO A 550 6.99 6.17 -2.36
C PRO A 550 5.98 6.74 -3.36
N ASP A 551 6.34 6.70 -4.65
CA ASP A 551 5.54 7.04 -5.81
C ASP A 551 4.31 6.13 -6.01
N LEU A 552 4.42 4.83 -5.70
CA LEU A 552 3.32 3.88 -5.87
C LEU A 552 2.31 3.98 -4.73
N ALA A 553 2.74 4.18 -3.48
CA ALA A 553 1.83 4.31 -2.34
C ALA A 553 0.99 5.61 -2.44
N SER A 554 1.62 6.74 -2.79
CA SER A 554 0.91 8.00 -3.03
C SER A 554 -0.03 7.91 -4.22
N LEU A 555 0.40 7.28 -5.31
CA LEU A 555 -0.43 7.07 -6.49
C LEU A 555 -1.63 6.18 -6.19
N LYS A 556 -1.44 5.04 -5.49
CA LYS A 556 -2.53 4.15 -5.05
C LYS A 556 -3.54 4.90 -4.19
N HIS A 557 -3.07 5.74 -3.25
CA HIS A 557 -3.95 6.59 -2.45
C HIS A 557 -4.68 7.65 -3.29
N SER A 558 -4.01 8.25 -4.29
CA SER A 558 -4.62 9.19 -5.22
C SER A 558 -5.74 8.52 -6.03
N LEU A 559 -5.50 7.30 -6.56
CA LEU A 559 -6.43 6.54 -7.38
C LEU A 559 -7.73 6.14 -6.67
N LEU A 560 -7.74 6.06 -5.33
CA LEU A 560 -8.96 5.86 -4.54
C LEU A 560 -10.02 6.96 -4.77
N GLY A 561 -9.60 8.11 -5.29
CA GLY A 561 -10.48 9.21 -5.68
C GLY A 561 -10.87 10.12 -4.50
N PRO A 562 -11.72 11.13 -4.75
CA PRO A 562 -11.96 12.21 -3.80
C PRO A 562 -12.86 11.82 -2.60
N SER A 563 -13.59 10.71 -2.69
CA SER A 563 -14.67 10.34 -1.73
C SER A 563 -14.26 9.26 -0.73
N LEU A 564 -13.06 9.37 -0.15
CA LEU A 564 -12.47 8.34 0.71
C LEU A 564 -13.22 8.10 2.03
N THR A 565 -13.67 9.17 2.69
CA THR A 565 -14.24 9.15 4.05
C THR A 565 -15.77 9.14 4.05
N LYS A 566 -16.38 8.28 3.21
CA LYS A 566 -17.86 8.18 3.16
C LYS A 566 -18.37 7.29 4.29
N ALA A 567 -19.38 7.78 5.01
CA ALA A 567 -20.02 7.04 6.09
C ALA A 567 -20.46 5.62 5.66
N GLY A 568 -20.25 4.63 6.54
CA GLY A 568 -20.51 3.23 6.26
C GLY A 568 -19.35 2.48 5.59
N GLN A 569 -18.14 3.05 5.61
CA GLN A 569 -16.92 2.43 5.08
C GLN A 569 -15.81 2.25 6.13
N ASP A 570 -16.11 2.50 7.40
CA ASP A 570 -15.11 2.56 8.48
C ASP A 570 -14.41 1.22 8.73
N LYS A 571 -15.03 0.11 8.31
CA LYS A 571 -14.49 -1.26 8.40
C LYS A 571 -13.91 -1.79 7.08
N VAL A 572 -13.89 -0.96 6.04
CA VAL A 572 -13.40 -1.36 4.72
C VAL A 572 -11.89 -1.22 4.68
N ASP A 573 -11.20 -2.30 4.31
CA ASP A 573 -9.76 -2.27 4.03
C ASP A 573 -9.50 -1.40 2.79
N GLN A 574 -9.09 -0.15 3.04
CA GLN A 574 -8.80 0.81 1.97
C GLN A 574 -7.56 0.43 1.16
N SER A 575 -6.63 -0.33 1.71
CA SER A 575 -5.44 -0.80 1.00
C SER A 575 -5.82 -1.83 -0.06
N LYS A 576 -6.67 -2.80 0.29
CA LYS A 576 -7.22 -3.77 -0.68
C LYS A 576 -8.04 -3.09 -1.77
N VAL A 577 -8.86 -2.09 -1.39
CA VAL A 577 -9.60 -1.30 -2.38
C VAL A 577 -8.65 -0.56 -3.31
N ALA A 578 -7.59 0.06 -2.78
CA ALA A 578 -6.59 0.78 -3.58
C ALA A 578 -5.90 -0.16 -4.57
N GLU A 579 -5.55 -1.37 -4.15
CA GLU A 579 -4.91 -2.38 -5.00
C GLU A 579 -5.81 -2.79 -6.17
N ILE A 580 -7.09 -3.05 -5.90
CA ILE A 580 -8.06 -3.42 -6.95
C ILE A 580 -8.25 -2.27 -7.93
N ILE A 581 -8.37 -1.03 -7.44
CA ILE A 581 -8.50 0.14 -8.31
C ILE A 581 -7.23 0.34 -9.15
N TYR A 582 -6.06 0.19 -8.55
CA TYR A 582 -4.77 0.29 -9.22
C TYR A 582 -4.68 -0.72 -10.38
N ASN A 583 -4.88 -2.01 -10.09
CA ASN A 583 -4.83 -3.06 -11.10
C ASN A 583 -5.93 -2.89 -12.17
N ALA A 584 -7.12 -2.42 -11.79
CA ALA A 584 -8.20 -2.14 -12.74
C ALA A 584 -7.91 -0.95 -13.67
N SER A 585 -7.06 -0.02 -13.25
CA SER A 585 -6.81 1.24 -13.96
C SER A 585 -5.46 1.26 -14.69
N LYS A 586 -4.51 0.40 -14.30
CA LYS A 586 -3.14 0.35 -14.82
C LYS A 586 -3.12 0.30 -16.35
N GLY A 587 -2.26 1.12 -16.97
CA GLY A 587 -2.14 1.21 -18.43
C GLY A 587 -3.21 2.04 -19.14
N SER A 588 -4.25 2.51 -18.44
CA SER A 588 -5.24 3.41 -19.03
C SER A 588 -4.71 4.85 -19.15
N LYS A 589 -5.26 5.62 -20.09
CA LYS A 589 -4.94 7.07 -20.22
C LYS A 589 -5.27 7.87 -18.95
N PHE A 590 -6.25 7.42 -18.16
CA PHE A 590 -6.61 8.04 -16.88
C PHE A 590 -5.51 7.81 -15.86
N PHE A 591 -5.05 6.57 -15.75
CA PHE A 591 -4.00 6.17 -14.84
C PHE A 591 -2.70 6.94 -15.10
N ASN A 592 -2.27 7.00 -16.37
CA ASN A 592 -1.07 7.75 -16.74
C ASN A 592 -1.17 9.22 -16.34
N ARG A 593 -2.35 9.83 -16.50
CA ARG A 593 -2.57 11.23 -16.09
C ARG A 593 -2.57 11.40 -14.57
N GLU A 594 -3.13 10.47 -13.81
CA GLU A 594 -3.06 10.54 -12.35
C GLU A 594 -1.64 10.28 -11.83
N GLU A 595 -0.84 9.45 -12.51
CA GLU A 595 0.59 9.28 -12.23
C GLU A 595 1.37 10.57 -12.45
N GLU A 596 1.18 11.24 -13.59
CA GLU A 596 1.80 12.56 -13.85
C GLU A 596 1.43 13.59 -12.78
N ARG A 597 0.15 13.62 -12.36
CA ARG A 597 -0.33 14.55 -11.33
C ARG A 597 0.25 14.24 -9.95
N ASP A 598 0.38 12.95 -9.62
CA ASP A 598 0.95 12.54 -8.34
C ASP A 598 2.44 12.91 -8.26
N LYS A 599 3.19 12.69 -9.36
CA LYS A 599 4.58 13.14 -9.51
C LYS A 599 4.71 14.67 -9.39
N ALA A 600 3.87 15.43 -10.08
CA ALA A 600 3.88 16.89 -10.00
C ALA A 600 3.58 17.39 -8.57
N LEU A 601 2.65 16.73 -7.87
CA LEU A 601 2.36 17.04 -6.47
C LEU A 601 3.53 16.68 -5.55
N THR A 602 4.22 15.56 -5.77
CA THR A 602 5.44 15.19 -5.03
C THR A 602 6.49 16.30 -5.16
N VAL A 603 6.77 16.76 -6.38
CA VAL A 603 7.72 17.87 -6.63
C VAL A 603 7.31 19.15 -5.89
N LYS A 604 6.01 19.50 -5.91
CA LYS A 604 5.50 20.66 -5.17
C LYS A 604 5.69 20.50 -3.65
N ILE A 605 5.45 19.32 -3.12
CA ILE A 605 5.66 19.02 -1.70
C ILE A 605 7.13 19.15 -1.34
N ASP A 606 8.05 18.66 -2.17
CA ASP A 606 9.49 18.80 -1.94
C ASP A 606 9.93 20.26 -1.89
N GLN A 607 9.36 21.11 -2.76
CA GLN A 607 9.57 22.56 -2.73
C GLN A 607 9.04 23.18 -1.43
N ILE A 608 7.85 22.79 -0.98
CA ILE A 608 7.27 23.24 0.29
C ILE A 608 8.17 22.82 1.47
N LEU A 609 8.65 21.59 1.49
CA LEU A 609 9.55 21.06 2.53
C LEU A 609 10.91 21.75 2.52
N ALA A 610 11.47 22.03 1.35
CA ALA A 610 12.69 22.81 1.21
C ALA A 610 12.50 24.23 1.77
N LYS A 611 11.38 24.88 1.43
CA LYS A 611 11.02 26.20 1.97
C LYS A 611 10.82 26.16 3.48
N LYS A 612 10.18 25.12 4.03
CA LYS A 612 10.02 24.94 5.49
C LYS A 612 11.38 24.83 6.19
N ARG A 613 12.30 24.02 5.68
CA ARG A 613 13.67 23.89 6.21
C ARG A 613 14.46 25.20 6.19
N GLN A 614 14.18 26.10 5.24
CA GLN A 614 14.76 27.45 5.22
C GLN A 614 14.13 28.33 6.30
N LEU A 615 12.81 28.30 6.43
CA LEU A 615 12.07 29.07 7.44
C LEU A 615 12.41 28.66 8.88
N GLU A 616 12.67 27.38 9.13
CA GLU A 616 13.08 26.85 10.45
C GLU A 616 14.44 27.41 10.94
N LYS A 617 15.26 27.96 10.04
CA LYS A 617 16.54 28.61 10.39
C LYS A 617 16.40 30.10 10.69
N LEU A 618 15.23 30.69 10.45
CA LEU A 618 14.98 32.12 10.64
C LEU A 618 14.29 32.35 11.99
N ASP A 619 14.51 33.54 12.56
CA ASP A 619 13.68 34.02 13.67
C ASP A 619 12.32 34.49 13.12
N LEU A 620 11.29 33.68 13.37
CA LEU A 620 9.91 33.94 12.97
C LEU A 620 9.04 34.44 14.12
N SER A 621 9.64 35.06 15.15
CA SER A 621 8.91 35.60 16.30
C SER A 621 7.85 36.64 15.89
N ARG A 622 8.08 37.37 14.79
CA ARG A 622 7.12 38.35 14.24
C ARG A 622 5.90 37.65 13.65
N GLU A 623 6.12 36.64 12.81
CA GLU A 623 5.07 35.82 12.19
C GLU A 623 4.26 35.07 13.26
N LEU A 624 4.93 34.52 14.26
CA LEU A 624 4.28 33.88 15.40
C LEU A 624 3.37 34.86 16.15
N LYS A 625 3.87 36.07 16.46
CA LYS A 625 3.08 37.11 17.12
C LYS A 625 1.91 37.58 16.26
N ALA A 626 2.10 37.71 14.94
CA ALA A 626 1.02 38.05 14.02
C ALA A 626 -0.07 36.98 14.02
N ALA A 627 0.32 35.70 14.03
CA ALA A 627 -0.60 34.57 14.13
C ALA A 627 -1.38 34.57 15.45
N ASP A 628 -0.72 34.85 16.57
CA ASP A 628 -1.39 34.92 17.88
C ASP A 628 -2.37 36.10 17.96
N VAL A 629 -2.02 37.25 17.36
CA VAL A 629 -2.94 38.40 17.27
C VAL A 629 -4.15 38.07 16.42
N LEU A 630 -3.97 37.44 15.25
CA LEU A 630 -5.07 37.03 14.39
C LEU A 630 -5.95 35.96 15.06
N LEU A 631 -5.35 34.97 15.74
CA LEU A 631 -6.10 33.99 16.52
C LEU A 631 -6.94 34.65 17.62
N ALA A 632 -6.39 35.63 18.34
CA ALA A 632 -7.13 36.37 19.35
C ALA A 632 -8.29 37.19 18.75
N GLN A 633 -8.08 37.82 17.58
CA GLN A 633 -9.13 38.56 16.86
C GLN A 633 -10.26 37.63 16.39
N LEU A 634 -9.89 36.49 15.78
CA LEU A 634 -10.85 35.48 15.34
C LEU A 634 -11.61 34.88 16.53
N GLU A 635 -10.93 34.59 17.63
CA GLU A 635 -11.56 34.10 18.86
C GLU A 635 -12.55 35.13 19.44
N ALA A 636 -12.21 36.43 19.41
CA ALA A 636 -13.10 37.49 19.85
C ALA A 636 -14.37 37.62 18.98
N SER A 637 -14.32 37.14 17.73
CA SER A 637 -15.48 37.08 16.83
C SER A 637 -16.34 35.83 16.99
N ARG A 638 -16.00 34.92 17.92
CA ARG A 638 -16.72 33.66 18.12
C ARG A 638 -18.15 33.93 18.58
N ASP A 639 -19.09 33.43 17.79
CA ASP A 639 -20.51 33.40 18.13
C ASP A 639 -20.93 31.96 18.49
N LEU A 640 -21.44 31.80 19.71
CA LEU A 640 -21.92 30.54 20.27
C LEU A 640 -23.43 30.57 20.56
N THR A 641 -24.11 31.65 20.17
CA THR A 641 -25.52 31.87 20.49
C THR A 641 -26.48 31.10 19.58
N GLN A 642 -25.96 30.55 18.48
CA GLN A 642 -26.77 29.92 17.43
C GLN A 642 -26.82 28.40 17.56
N HIS A 643 -27.98 27.84 17.20
CA HIS A 643 -28.20 26.41 17.00
C HIS A 643 -28.29 26.13 15.49
N ILE A 644 -27.13 25.89 14.88
CA ILE A 644 -27.03 25.56 13.46
C ILE A 644 -27.12 24.06 13.25
N VAL A 645 -27.98 23.66 12.32
CA VAL A 645 -28.21 22.28 11.97
C VAL A 645 -27.85 22.05 10.52
N HIS A 646 -27.09 20.99 10.25
CA HIS A 646 -26.86 20.50 8.91
C HIS A 646 -27.56 19.15 8.76
N ILE A 647 -28.49 19.07 7.81
CA ILE A 647 -29.25 17.87 7.45
C ILE A 647 -28.71 17.31 6.14
N ASP A 648 -28.57 15.99 6.07
CA ASP A 648 -28.02 15.29 4.91
C ASP A 648 -28.73 13.95 4.74
N CYS A 649 -29.41 13.76 3.60
CA CYS A 649 -30.16 12.55 3.29
C CYS A 649 -29.24 11.33 3.11
N ASP A 650 -29.59 10.21 3.74
CA ASP A 650 -28.70 9.06 3.75
C ASP A 650 -28.76 8.28 2.43
N ALA A 651 -27.63 8.25 1.72
CA ALA A 651 -27.50 7.60 0.41
C ALA A 651 -28.61 8.00 -0.59
N PHE A 652 -28.96 9.29 -0.63
CA PHE A 652 -30.22 9.81 -1.17
C PHE A 652 -30.73 9.15 -2.46
N TYR A 653 -30.03 9.21 -3.59
CA TYR A 653 -30.56 8.62 -4.83
C TYR A 653 -30.76 7.11 -4.74
N ALA A 654 -29.90 6.39 -4.00
CA ALA A 654 -30.10 4.97 -3.78
C ALA A 654 -31.34 4.74 -2.88
N ALA A 655 -31.49 5.51 -1.80
CA ALA A 655 -32.68 5.43 -0.95
C ALA A 655 -33.98 5.71 -1.73
N VAL A 656 -33.98 6.69 -2.65
CA VAL A 656 -35.13 6.99 -3.52
C VAL A 656 -35.42 5.82 -4.47
N GLU A 657 -34.41 5.26 -5.14
CA GLU A 657 -34.62 4.11 -6.03
C GLU A 657 -35.10 2.86 -5.27
N GLN A 658 -34.71 2.70 -4.00
CA GLN A 658 -35.17 1.60 -3.14
C GLN A 658 -36.64 1.73 -2.73
N LEU A 659 -37.23 2.94 -2.70
CA LEU A 659 -38.66 3.11 -2.43
C LEU A 659 -39.54 2.40 -3.47
N ASP A 660 -39.12 2.44 -4.74
CA ASP A 660 -39.84 1.79 -5.84
C ASP A 660 -39.41 0.33 -6.03
N ARG A 661 -38.27 -0.07 -5.45
CA ARG A 661 -37.66 -1.40 -5.55
C ARG A 661 -37.24 -1.94 -4.18
N PRO A 662 -38.19 -2.33 -3.32
CA PRO A 662 -37.92 -2.79 -1.96
C PRO A 662 -37.00 -4.01 -1.93
N GLU A 663 -37.01 -4.84 -2.98
CA GLU A 663 -36.15 -6.00 -3.15
C GLU A 663 -34.65 -5.68 -3.15
N LEU A 664 -34.27 -4.41 -3.38
CA LEU A 664 -32.88 -3.97 -3.37
C LEU A 664 -32.34 -3.63 -1.97
N ALA A 665 -33.17 -3.65 -0.93
CA ALA A 665 -32.78 -3.24 0.43
C ALA A 665 -31.54 -3.99 0.95
N ASP A 666 -31.50 -5.31 0.72
CA ASP A 666 -30.44 -6.19 1.20
C ASP A 666 -29.38 -6.52 0.15
N LEU A 667 -29.52 -5.97 -1.07
CA LEU A 667 -28.60 -6.20 -2.18
C LEU A 667 -27.68 -5.00 -2.39
N PRO A 668 -26.39 -5.21 -2.74
CA PRO A 668 -25.51 -4.10 -3.07
C PRO A 668 -25.91 -3.50 -4.42
N PHE A 669 -26.25 -2.21 -4.44
CA PHE A 669 -26.55 -1.49 -5.67
C PHE A 669 -26.04 -0.04 -5.65
N ALA A 670 -25.88 0.51 -6.86
CA ALA A 670 -25.45 1.87 -7.09
C ALA A 670 -26.25 2.55 -8.18
N VAL A 671 -26.28 3.89 -8.14
CA VAL A 671 -26.96 4.74 -9.13
C VAL A 671 -25.89 5.42 -10.00
N GLY A 672 -26.02 5.25 -11.31
CA GLY A 672 -25.05 5.69 -12.32
C GLY A 672 -24.24 4.51 -12.87
N GLY A 673 -24.23 4.34 -14.20
CA GLY A 673 -23.55 3.21 -14.87
C GLY A 673 -22.09 3.48 -15.27
N GLY A 674 -21.79 4.68 -15.80
CA GLY A 674 -20.42 5.04 -16.18
C GLY A 674 -19.57 5.43 -14.97
N VAL A 675 -20.08 6.39 -14.19
CA VAL A 675 -19.52 6.79 -12.90
C VAL A 675 -20.64 6.73 -11.88
N LEU A 676 -20.38 6.11 -10.74
CA LEU A 676 -21.34 6.03 -9.64
C LEU A 676 -21.59 7.42 -9.08
N THR A 677 -22.85 7.83 -9.02
CA THR A 677 -23.26 9.07 -8.36
C THR A 677 -23.46 8.83 -6.86
N THR A 678 -24.02 7.68 -6.49
CA THR A 678 -24.08 7.19 -5.10
C THR A 678 -24.31 5.68 -5.09
N CYS A 679 -24.25 5.06 -3.93
CA CYS A 679 -24.56 3.65 -3.69
C CYS A 679 -25.18 3.46 -2.30
N ASN A 680 -25.92 2.37 -2.14
CA ASN A 680 -26.52 2.03 -0.85
C ASN A 680 -25.45 1.58 0.17
N TYR A 681 -25.80 1.57 1.45
CA TYR A 681 -24.87 1.21 2.52
C TYR A 681 -24.37 -0.24 2.42
N VAL A 682 -25.14 -1.15 1.80
CA VAL A 682 -24.70 -2.52 1.52
C VAL A 682 -23.50 -2.51 0.57
N ALA A 683 -23.58 -1.78 -0.55
CA ALA A 683 -22.48 -1.64 -1.50
C ALA A 683 -21.27 -0.91 -0.90
N ARG A 684 -21.47 0.03 0.03
CA ARG A 684 -20.36 0.75 0.69
C ARG A 684 -19.44 -0.18 1.48
N LYS A 685 -19.94 -1.28 2.03
CA LYS A 685 -19.14 -2.30 2.74
C LYS A 685 -18.09 -2.98 1.85
N PHE A 686 -18.23 -2.89 0.52
CA PHE A 686 -17.24 -3.39 -0.45
C PHE A 686 -16.28 -2.30 -0.94
N GLY A 687 -16.41 -1.07 -0.44
CA GLY A 687 -15.63 0.09 -0.88
C GLY A 687 -16.21 0.84 -2.09
N CYS A 688 -17.35 0.42 -2.64
CA CYS A 688 -18.05 1.15 -3.69
C CYS A 688 -18.53 2.52 -3.17
N ARG A 689 -18.34 3.59 -3.96
CA ARG A 689 -18.69 4.97 -3.55
C ARG A 689 -18.93 5.92 -4.72
N SER A 690 -19.48 7.09 -4.43
CA SER A 690 -19.66 8.19 -5.38
C SER A 690 -18.32 8.63 -6.00
N GLY A 691 -18.32 8.92 -7.30
CA GLY A 691 -17.13 9.32 -8.06
C GLY A 691 -16.26 8.17 -8.57
N MET A 692 -16.62 6.93 -8.26
CA MET A 692 -15.95 5.72 -8.75
C MET A 692 -16.50 5.29 -10.11
N ALA A 693 -15.64 4.81 -11.02
CA ALA A 693 -16.10 4.25 -12.29
C ALA A 693 -16.91 2.95 -12.05
N GLY A 694 -18.00 2.76 -12.81
CA GLY A 694 -18.91 1.63 -12.61
C GLY A 694 -18.23 0.26 -12.81
N PHE A 695 -17.31 0.15 -13.79
CA PHE A 695 -16.56 -1.08 -14.03
C PHE A 695 -15.60 -1.41 -12.87
N VAL A 696 -14.98 -0.40 -12.26
CA VAL A 696 -14.12 -0.56 -11.08
C VAL A 696 -14.95 -1.00 -9.88
N ALA A 697 -16.11 -0.38 -9.67
CA ALA A 697 -17.03 -0.77 -8.61
C ALA A 697 -17.52 -2.22 -8.76
N LYS A 698 -17.73 -2.68 -9.99
CA LYS A 698 -18.03 -4.09 -10.31
C LYS A 698 -16.87 -5.03 -9.99
N LYS A 699 -15.62 -4.62 -10.14
CA LYS A 699 -14.47 -5.43 -9.66
C LYS A 699 -14.43 -5.53 -8.13
N LEU A 700 -14.79 -4.46 -7.42
CA LEU A 700 -14.88 -4.46 -5.95
C LEU A 700 -16.07 -5.30 -5.42
N CYS A 701 -17.19 -5.28 -6.14
CA CYS A 701 -18.42 -5.97 -5.79
C CYS A 701 -19.03 -6.60 -7.07
N PRO A 702 -18.65 -7.83 -7.46
CA PRO A 702 -19.13 -8.48 -8.69
C PRO A 702 -20.65 -8.52 -8.81
N GLN A 703 -21.34 -8.72 -7.69
CA GLN A 703 -22.79 -8.76 -7.55
C GLN A 703 -23.48 -7.37 -7.54
N LEU A 704 -22.74 -6.27 -7.72
CA LEU A 704 -23.28 -4.90 -7.64
C LEU A 704 -24.32 -4.64 -8.74
N ILE A 705 -25.51 -4.18 -8.38
CA ILE A 705 -26.54 -3.79 -9.36
C ILE A 705 -26.35 -2.30 -9.72
N LEU A 706 -26.31 -1.98 -11.02
CA LEU A 706 -26.17 -0.59 -11.50
C LEU A 706 -27.50 -0.08 -12.05
N LEU A 707 -28.04 0.98 -11.45
CA LEU A 707 -29.29 1.62 -11.87
C LEU A 707 -29.02 2.91 -12.65
N PRO A 708 -29.87 3.27 -13.63
CA PRO A 708 -29.80 4.56 -14.32
C PRO A 708 -30.18 5.72 -13.39
N LEU A 709 -29.78 6.95 -13.74
CA LEU A 709 -30.16 8.17 -13.03
C LEU A 709 -31.59 8.59 -13.38
N ASN A 710 -32.37 9.00 -12.38
CA ASN A 710 -33.69 9.60 -12.53
C ASN A 710 -33.83 10.91 -11.74
N PHE A 711 -33.36 12.02 -12.33
CA PHE A 711 -33.35 13.32 -11.65
C PHE A 711 -34.73 13.86 -11.31
N ASP A 712 -35.77 13.51 -12.06
CA ASP A 712 -37.13 13.97 -11.77
C ASP A 712 -37.64 13.38 -10.44
N LYS A 713 -37.41 12.09 -10.21
CA LYS A 713 -37.71 11.44 -8.92
C LYS A 713 -36.93 12.06 -7.77
N TYR A 714 -35.63 12.29 -7.97
CA TYR A 714 -34.77 12.84 -6.93
C TYR A 714 -35.17 14.27 -6.57
N ASN A 715 -35.50 15.10 -7.57
CA ASN A 715 -35.96 16.48 -7.36
C ASN A 715 -37.32 16.52 -6.65
N ALA A 716 -38.25 15.65 -7.04
CA ALA A 716 -39.56 15.55 -6.40
C ALA A 716 -39.42 15.15 -4.93
N LYS A 717 -38.63 14.11 -4.63
CA LYS A 717 -38.43 13.66 -3.24
C LYS A 717 -37.69 14.69 -2.39
N ALA A 718 -36.71 15.40 -2.97
CA ALA A 718 -36.02 16.49 -2.29
C ALA A 718 -36.95 17.67 -1.99
N ALA A 719 -37.93 17.96 -2.85
CA ALA A 719 -38.94 18.97 -2.58
C ALA A 719 -39.79 18.60 -1.34
N GLU A 720 -40.24 17.34 -1.23
CA GLU A 720 -40.97 16.87 -0.04
C GLU A 720 -40.16 17.01 1.25
N VAL A 721 -38.86 16.70 1.22
CA VAL A 721 -37.97 16.89 2.38
C VAL A 721 -37.87 18.37 2.72
N ARG A 722 -37.64 19.23 1.72
CA ARG A 722 -37.51 20.68 1.91
C ARG A 722 -38.78 21.36 2.42
N GLU A 723 -39.96 20.89 2.04
CA GLU A 723 -41.23 21.36 2.61
C GLU A 723 -41.28 21.16 4.12
N ILE A 724 -40.76 20.03 4.62
CA ILE A 724 -40.68 19.77 6.06
C ILE A 724 -39.61 20.66 6.70
N LEU A 725 -38.45 20.84 6.07
CA LEU A 725 -37.39 21.71 6.59
C LEU A 725 -37.89 23.16 6.78
N ALA A 726 -38.75 23.65 5.87
CA ALA A 726 -39.33 24.99 5.94
C ALA A 726 -40.22 25.22 7.17
N ASP A 727 -40.78 24.15 7.76
CA ASP A 727 -41.54 24.24 9.02
C ASP A 727 -40.64 24.58 10.23
N TYR A 728 -39.33 24.27 10.13
CA TYR A 728 -38.35 24.47 11.21
C TYR A 728 -37.48 25.71 10.99
N ASP A 729 -37.10 25.98 9.75
CA ASP A 729 -36.43 27.21 9.35
C ASP A 729 -36.91 27.60 7.94
N PRO A 730 -37.80 28.59 7.78
CA PRO A 730 -38.29 29.00 6.46
C PRO A 730 -37.22 29.68 5.59
N ARG A 731 -36.05 30.01 6.16
CA ARG A 731 -34.91 30.64 5.48
C ARG A 731 -33.73 29.70 5.33
N PHE A 732 -33.94 28.39 5.46
CA PHE A 732 -32.88 27.38 5.31
C PHE A 732 -32.11 27.50 3.98
N GLU A 733 -30.86 27.08 3.99
CA GLU A 733 -30.00 27.05 2.81
C GLU A 733 -29.97 25.64 2.22
N SER A 734 -30.51 25.45 1.01
CA SER A 734 -30.33 24.20 0.25
C SER A 734 -28.94 24.21 -0.38
N ALA A 735 -27.98 23.51 0.22
CA ALA A 735 -26.61 23.43 -0.30
C ALA A 735 -26.50 22.48 -1.50
N SER A 736 -27.28 21.39 -1.49
CA SER A 736 -27.46 20.47 -2.61
C SER A 736 -28.92 20.01 -2.69
N ILE A 737 -29.19 19.01 -3.53
CA ILE A 737 -30.49 18.36 -3.60
C ILE A 737 -30.80 17.52 -2.34
N ASP A 738 -29.77 17.02 -1.66
CA ASP A 738 -29.85 16.07 -0.56
C ASP A 738 -29.42 16.64 0.80
N GLU A 739 -28.88 17.86 0.83
CA GLU A 739 -28.36 18.48 2.06
C GLU A 739 -28.78 19.95 2.22
N ALA A 740 -28.94 20.37 3.47
CA ALA A 740 -29.36 21.72 3.82
C ALA A 740 -28.79 22.19 5.17
N TYR A 741 -28.63 23.50 5.33
CA TYR A 741 -28.32 24.15 6.60
C TYR A 741 -29.55 24.89 7.11
N LEU A 742 -29.81 24.80 8.41
CA LEU A 742 -30.90 25.48 9.10
C LEU A 742 -30.32 26.25 10.30
N ASN A 743 -30.86 27.43 10.57
CA ASN A 743 -30.67 28.10 11.86
C ASN A 743 -31.95 27.94 12.69
N MET A 744 -31.91 27.02 13.65
CA MET A 744 -33.08 26.64 14.43
C MET A 744 -33.17 27.38 15.76
N THR A 745 -32.31 28.37 15.99
CA THR A 745 -32.24 29.11 17.25
C THR A 745 -33.60 29.69 17.64
N GLN A 746 -34.24 30.41 16.71
CA GLN A 746 -35.54 31.02 16.97
C GLN A 746 -36.63 29.96 17.20
N TYR A 747 -36.64 28.89 16.42
CA TYR A 747 -37.60 27.80 16.57
C TYR A 747 -37.49 27.16 17.97
N CYS A 748 -36.28 26.90 18.45
CA CYS A 748 -36.04 26.32 19.78
C CYS A 748 -36.56 27.24 20.90
N ILE A 749 -36.35 28.56 20.76
CA ILE A 749 -36.84 29.58 21.69
C ILE A 749 -38.38 29.63 21.68
N ASP A 750 -38.99 29.71 20.50
CA ASP A 750 -40.44 29.88 20.35
C ASP A 750 -41.24 28.66 20.88
N HIS A 751 -40.61 27.48 20.89
CA HIS A 751 -41.25 26.23 21.28
C HIS A 751 -40.77 25.69 22.63
N ASP A 752 -39.83 26.36 23.30
CA ASP A 752 -39.22 25.91 24.56
C ASP A 752 -38.70 24.45 24.46
N MET A 753 -37.90 24.19 23.43
CA MET A 753 -37.37 22.85 23.13
C MET A 753 -35.86 22.88 22.93
N GLU A 754 -35.18 21.85 23.42
CA GLU A 754 -33.76 21.63 23.16
C GLU A 754 -33.53 21.26 21.69
N ALA A 755 -32.45 21.79 21.09
CA ALA A 755 -32.15 21.60 19.66
C ALA A 755 -32.05 20.11 19.27
N ALA A 756 -31.54 19.26 20.17
CA ALA A 756 -31.45 17.82 19.97
C ALA A 756 -32.83 17.17 19.78
N ASP A 757 -33.82 17.58 20.56
CA ASP A 757 -35.19 17.06 20.51
C ASP A 757 -35.93 17.56 19.28
N VAL A 758 -35.74 18.83 18.92
CA VAL A 758 -36.34 19.39 17.70
C VAL A 758 -35.82 18.64 16.46
N VAL A 759 -34.51 18.39 16.37
CA VAL A 759 -33.94 17.64 15.24
C VAL A 759 -34.36 16.17 15.26
N SER A 760 -34.48 15.54 16.43
CA SER A 760 -35.02 14.17 16.54
C SER A 760 -36.45 14.10 16.00
N ARG A 761 -37.28 15.09 16.34
CA ARG A 761 -38.63 15.24 15.81
C ARG A 761 -38.64 15.44 14.30
N MET A 762 -37.84 16.39 13.79
CA MET A 762 -37.71 16.66 12.36
C MET A 762 -37.33 15.41 11.57
N ARG A 763 -36.32 14.67 12.03
CA ARG A 763 -35.88 13.41 11.39
C ARG A 763 -36.98 12.35 11.37
N LYS A 764 -37.72 12.19 12.47
CA LYS A 764 -38.89 11.28 12.55
C LYS A 764 -40.00 11.71 11.60
N GLU A 765 -40.27 13.02 11.49
CA GLU A 765 -41.28 13.57 10.57
C GLU A 765 -40.89 13.37 9.11
N ILE A 766 -39.62 13.61 8.74
CA ILE A 766 -39.09 13.34 7.40
C ILE A 766 -39.25 11.84 7.09
N ARG A 767 -38.75 10.95 7.96
CA ARG A 767 -38.89 9.50 7.77
C ARG A 767 -40.34 9.06 7.62
N LYS A 768 -41.25 9.63 8.41
CA LYS A 768 -42.68 9.29 8.37
C LYS A 768 -43.37 9.77 7.08
N LYS A 769 -43.07 10.98 6.61
CA LYS A 769 -43.74 11.60 5.47
C LYS A 769 -43.14 11.19 4.13
N THR A 770 -41.81 11.06 4.05
CA THR A 770 -41.10 10.87 2.77
C THR A 770 -40.56 9.44 2.60
N HIS A 771 -40.54 8.65 3.67
CA HIS A 771 -39.87 7.34 3.77
C HIS A 771 -38.35 7.37 3.55
N ILE A 772 -37.74 8.55 3.57
CA ILE A 772 -36.29 8.75 3.49
C ILE A 772 -35.74 9.06 4.88
N THR A 773 -34.58 8.48 5.22
CA THR A 773 -33.85 8.84 6.44
C THR A 773 -32.87 9.96 6.16
N VAL A 774 -32.68 10.82 7.17
CA VAL A 774 -31.67 11.87 7.12
C VAL A 774 -30.85 11.82 8.40
N SER A 775 -29.57 12.14 8.27
CA SER A 775 -28.68 12.35 9.40
C SER A 775 -28.42 13.82 9.64
N ALA A 776 -28.16 14.19 10.89
CA ALA A 776 -28.12 15.58 11.32
C ALA A 776 -26.91 15.90 12.21
N GLY A 777 -26.28 17.04 11.99
CA GLY A 777 -25.28 17.60 12.89
C GLY A 777 -25.78 18.90 13.48
N ILE A 778 -25.62 19.06 14.79
CA ILE A 778 -26.12 20.20 15.56
C ILE A 778 -24.93 20.85 16.24
N ALA A 779 -24.66 22.12 15.94
CA ALA A 779 -23.50 22.83 16.48
C ALA A 779 -23.71 24.36 16.47
N ALA A 780 -22.72 25.10 16.98
CA ALA A 780 -22.75 26.56 17.02
C ALA A 780 -22.63 27.23 15.63
N ASN A 781 -22.12 26.53 14.60
CA ASN A 781 -21.92 27.08 13.27
C ASN A 781 -22.00 26.00 12.18
N ALA A 782 -22.13 26.43 10.91
CA ALA A 782 -22.36 25.54 9.78
C ALA A 782 -21.21 24.54 9.53
N ARG A 783 -19.95 24.92 9.75
CA ARG A 783 -18.79 24.03 9.57
C ARG A 783 -18.86 22.86 10.53
N LEU A 784 -19.02 23.15 11.82
CA LEU A 784 -19.14 22.14 12.85
C LEU A 784 -20.38 21.27 12.62
N ALA A 785 -21.52 21.86 12.26
CA ALA A 785 -22.74 21.12 11.96
C ALA A 785 -22.54 20.14 10.78
N LYS A 786 -21.86 20.56 9.71
CA LYS A 786 -21.53 19.68 8.57
C LYS A 786 -20.69 18.49 9.00
N ILE A 787 -19.64 18.73 9.78
CA ILE A 787 -18.77 17.66 10.31
C ILE A 787 -19.59 16.70 11.18
N CYS A 788 -20.37 17.23 12.13
CA CYS A 788 -21.18 16.45 13.05
C CYS A 788 -22.21 15.55 12.34
N SER A 789 -22.80 16.03 11.25
CA SER A 789 -23.82 15.28 10.50
C SER A 789 -23.31 13.98 9.88
N ASN A 790 -21.99 13.82 9.75
CA ASN A 790 -21.37 12.60 9.22
C ASN A 790 -21.04 11.57 10.31
N ILE A 791 -20.94 11.95 11.58
CA ILE A 791 -20.42 11.09 12.66
C ILE A 791 -21.33 9.87 12.90
N ASN A 792 -22.64 10.10 12.98
CA ASN A 792 -23.63 9.05 13.29
C ASN A 792 -24.45 8.61 12.07
N LYS A 793 -23.93 8.78 10.85
CA LYS A 793 -24.60 8.29 9.62
C LYS A 793 -24.57 6.76 9.52
N PRO A 794 -25.63 6.10 8.98
CA PRO A 794 -26.94 6.63 8.59
C PRO A 794 -27.95 6.74 9.75
N ASP A 795 -29.03 7.48 9.49
CA ASP A 795 -30.18 7.68 10.39
C ASP A 795 -29.76 7.99 11.83
N GLY A 796 -28.81 8.91 11.99
CA GLY A 796 -28.34 9.36 13.30
C GLY A 796 -28.20 10.88 13.39
N GLN A 797 -27.98 11.37 14.60
CA GLN A 797 -27.64 12.77 14.82
C GLN A 797 -26.51 12.91 15.82
N TYR A 798 -25.74 13.98 15.73
CA TYR A 798 -24.69 14.31 16.68
C TYR A 798 -24.83 15.77 17.12
N VAL A 799 -24.76 16.00 18.44
CA VAL A 799 -24.77 17.33 19.04
C VAL A 799 -23.36 17.63 19.51
N LEU A 800 -22.76 18.68 18.96
CA LEU A 800 -21.57 19.28 19.54
C LEU A 800 -22.03 20.41 20.47
N PRO A 801 -21.74 20.34 21.79
CA PRO A 801 -22.08 21.41 22.71
C PRO A 801 -21.55 22.76 22.21
N HIS A 802 -22.39 23.78 22.31
CA HIS A 802 -22.08 25.14 21.87
C HIS A 802 -21.18 25.92 22.84
N ASP A 803 -20.40 25.24 23.69
CA ASP A 803 -19.41 25.89 24.54
C ASP A 803 -18.01 25.83 23.92
N ARG A 804 -17.19 26.82 24.26
CA ARG A 804 -15.84 26.95 23.71
C ARG A 804 -14.97 25.73 24.01
N VAL A 805 -15.07 25.15 25.21
CA VAL A 805 -14.16 24.07 25.64
C VAL A 805 -14.41 22.83 24.82
N ALA A 806 -15.69 22.42 24.69
CA ALA A 806 -16.09 21.28 23.88
C ALA A 806 -15.69 21.44 22.41
N ILE A 807 -15.89 22.63 21.82
CA ILE A 807 -15.51 22.89 20.42
C ILE A 807 -13.99 22.78 20.22
N MET A 808 -13.19 23.36 21.12
CA MET A 808 -11.74 23.31 21.00
C MET A 808 -11.19 21.89 21.20
N GLU A 809 -11.77 21.12 22.12
CA GLU A 809 -11.42 19.71 22.31
C GLU A 809 -11.79 18.86 21.10
N PHE A 810 -12.99 19.06 20.55
CA PHE A 810 -13.46 18.39 19.34
C PHE A 810 -12.54 18.68 18.15
N MET A 811 -12.21 19.96 17.90
CA MET A 811 -11.36 20.33 16.77
C MET A 811 -9.91 19.90 16.95
N ARG A 812 -9.37 19.88 18.18
CA ARG A 812 -7.98 19.49 18.43
C ARG A 812 -7.66 18.11 17.84
N ASN A 813 -8.56 17.14 18.03
CA ASN A 813 -8.35 15.75 17.62
C ASN A 813 -8.91 15.42 16.23
N LEU A 814 -9.63 16.35 15.59
CA LEU A 814 -10.25 16.13 14.29
C LEU A 814 -9.20 16.09 13.18
N SER A 815 -9.26 15.05 12.34
CA SER A 815 -8.41 14.97 11.15
C SER A 815 -8.73 16.14 10.21
N CYS A 816 -7.68 16.78 9.67
CA CYS A 816 -7.86 17.84 8.67
C CYS A 816 -8.71 17.37 7.48
N ARG A 817 -8.60 16.10 7.08
CA ARG A 817 -9.36 15.53 5.96
C ARG A 817 -10.88 15.52 6.17
N GLN A 818 -11.34 15.58 7.42
CA GLN A 818 -12.77 15.62 7.75
C GLN A 818 -13.37 17.02 7.64
N VAL A 819 -12.54 18.06 7.54
CA VAL A 819 -13.00 19.44 7.35
C VAL A 819 -13.32 19.69 5.88
N ASN A 820 -14.51 20.22 5.61
CA ASN A 820 -14.90 20.64 4.28
C ASN A 820 -13.89 21.67 3.75
N GLY A 821 -13.37 21.42 2.53
CA GLY A 821 -12.31 22.25 1.96
C GLY A 821 -10.92 21.64 1.93
N ILE A 822 -10.66 20.66 2.80
CA ILE A 822 -9.38 19.94 2.80
C ILE A 822 -9.51 18.70 1.92
N GLY A 823 -9.22 18.89 0.64
CA GLY A 823 -9.11 17.82 -0.36
C GLY A 823 -7.85 16.97 -0.18
N ARG A 824 -7.77 15.83 -0.88
CA ARG A 824 -6.60 14.91 -0.85
C ARG A 824 -5.25 15.60 -1.13
N VAL A 825 -5.26 16.64 -1.98
CA VAL A 825 -4.06 17.40 -2.37
C VAL A 825 -3.57 18.23 -1.18
N LEU A 826 -4.43 19.11 -0.65
CA LEU A 826 -4.10 19.92 0.51
C LEU A 826 -3.81 19.05 1.74
N GLU A 827 -4.53 17.94 1.94
CA GLU A 827 -4.24 16.97 2.99
C GLU A 827 -2.81 16.43 2.89
N ARG A 828 -2.37 16.01 1.69
CA ARG A 828 -1.02 15.49 1.45
C ARG A 828 0.04 16.57 1.69
N GLU A 829 -0.20 17.78 1.21
CA GLU A 829 0.68 18.95 1.45
C GLU A 829 0.80 19.29 2.95
N LEU A 830 -0.32 19.29 3.69
CA LEU A 830 -0.36 19.56 5.13
C LEU A 830 0.33 18.45 5.94
N ARG A 831 0.07 17.19 5.60
CA ARG A 831 0.72 16.03 6.25
C ARG A 831 2.23 16.10 6.11
N ALA A 832 2.74 16.44 4.93
CA ALA A 832 4.18 16.56 4.69
C ALA A 832 4.84 17.57 5.64
N VAL A 833 4.15 18.68 5.96
CA VAL A 833 4.68 19.69 6.90
C VAL A 833 4.35 19.40 8.36
N GLY A 834 3.79 18.24 8.69
CA GLY A 834 3.47 17.81 10.05
C GLY A 834 2.10 18.26 10.58
N ILE A 835 1.16 18.61 9.70
CA ILE A 835 -0.22 18.98 10.07
C ILE A 835 -1.17 17.83 9.68
N ASN A 836 -1.54 16.99 10.66
CA ASN A 836 -2.47 15.88 10.45
C ASN A 836 -3.87 16.18 11.01
N THR A 837 -3.90 16.83 12.16
CA THR A 837 -5.10 17.23 12.88
C THR A 837 -5.27 18.75 12.84
N CYS A 838 -6.48 19.25 13.11
CA CYS A 838 -6.67 20.68 13.22
C CYS A 838 -5.91 21.27 14.43
N GLY A 839 -5.58 20.48 15.46
CA GLY A 839 -4.70 20.89 16.56
C GLY A 839 -3.27 21.23 16.12
N ASP A 840 -2.73 20.49 15.15
CA ASP A 840 -1.37 20.69 14.63
C ASP A 840 -1.18 22.04 13.91
N VAL A 841 -2.27 22.63 13.40
CA VAL A 841 -2.26 23.97 12.80
C VAL A 841 -1.67 24.99 13.77
N TYR A 842 -1.97 24.87 15.07
CA TYR A 842 -1.45 25.79 16.07
C TYR A 842 0.07 25.67 16.25
N THR A 843 0.62 24.45 16.23
CA THR A 843 2.05 24.24 16.42
C THR A 843 2.88 24.73 15.23
N GLN A 844 2.27 24.77 14.04
CA GLN A 844 2.91 25.19 12.79
C GLN A 844 2.55 26.62 12.36
N ARG A 845 1.76 27.37 13.13
CA ARG A 845 1.11 28.63 12.70
C ARG A 845 2.04 29.72 12.18
N GLN A 846 3.28 29.78 12.65
CA GLN A 846 4.31 30.70 12.18
C GLN A 846 4.79 30.42 10.74
N PHE A 847 4.61 29.19 10.24
CA PHE A 847 5.07 28.79 8.91
C PHE A 847 3.96 28.86 7.86
N ILE A 848 2.70 28.64 8.24
CA ILE A 848 1.59 28.36 7.32
C ILE A 848 1.41 29.44 6.26
N GLU A 849 1.41 30.73 6.63
CA GLU A 849 1.24 31.84 5.69
C GLU A 849 2.34 31.84 4.61
N ARG A 850 3.59 31.64 5.04
CA ARG A 850 4.75 31.63 4.14
C ARG A 850 4.76 30.39 3.23
N LEU A 851 4.21 29.27 3.69
CA LEU A 851 4.18 28.02 2.93
C LEU A 851 3.00 27.95 1.95
N PHE A 852 1.81 28.38 2.37
CA PHE A 852 0.55 28.12 1.65
C PHE A 852 -0.22 29.38 1.23
N GLY A 853 0.28 30.57 1.59
CA GLY A 853 -0.36 31.85 1.29
C GLY A 853 -1.47 32.24 2.27
N GLU A 854 -1.86 33.51 2.21
CA GLU A 854 -2.77 34.16 3.17
C GLU A 854 -4.16 33.51 3.25
N LYS A 855 -4.73 33.08 2.12
CA LYS A 855 -6.08 32.48 2.11
C LYS A 855 -6.11 31.14 2.85
N THR A 856 -5.16 30.26 2.54
CA THR A 856 -5.01 28.96 3.21
C THR A 856 -4.70 29.15 4.69
N TYR A 857 -3.85 30.13 5.01
CA TYR A 857 -3.54 30.50 6.38
C TYR A 857 -4.78 30.91 7.19
N ASN A 858 -5.56 31.87 6.70
CA ASN A 858 -6.79 32.30 7.35
C ASN A 858 -7.81 31.16 7.50
N PHE A 859 -7.95 30.34 6.45
CA PHE A 859 -8.83 29.17 6.48
C PHE A 859 -8.41 28.19 7.59
N LEU A 860 -7.13 27.80 7.67
CA LEU A 860 -6.64 26.83 8.65
C LEU A 860 -6.72 27.36 10.08
N LEU A 861 -6.44 28.65 10.33
CA LEU A 861 -6.60 29.22 11.66
C LEU A 861 -8.06 29.22 12.12
N ARG A 862 -9.01 29.50 11.22
CA ARG A 862 -10.44 29.33 11.51
C ARG A 862 -10.80 27.86 11.78
N CYS A 863 -10.16 26.91 11.07
CA CYS A 863 -10.35 25.47 11.31
C CYS A 863 -9.87 25.07 12.69
N TYR A 864 -8.66 25.51 13.08
CA TYR A 864 -8.14 25.27 14.42
C TYR A 864 -9.09 25.74 15.53
N LEU A 865 -9.68 26.93 15.35
CA LEU A 865 -10.65 27.49 16.31
C LEU A 865 -12.06 26.91 16.18
N GLY A 866 -12.35 26.05 15.19
CA GLY A 866 -13.70 25.55 14.93
C GLY A 866 -14.69 26.65 14.54
N LEU A 867 -14.22 27.74 13.94
CA LEU A 867 -15.06 28.84 13.48
C LEU A 867 -15.66 28.52 12.11
N GLY A 868 -16.86 29.03 11.88
CA GLY A 868 -17.60 28.92 10.63
C GLY A 868 -18.72 29.95 10.60
N ARG A 869 -19.48 30.01 9.49
CA ARG A 869 -20.64 30.92 9.41
C ARG A 869 -21.71 30.54 10.42
N THR A 870 -22.24 31.53 11.13
CA THR A 870 -23.39 31.41 12.03
C THR A 870 -24.67 31.98 11.40
N ASN A 871 -24.53 32.78 10.34
CA ASN A 871 -25.65 33.20 9.50
C ASN A 871 -25.93 32.14 8.43
N VAL A 872 -27.18 31.67 8.38
CA VAL A 872 -27.71 30.77 7.34
C VAL A 872 -28.74 31.58 6.56
N GLN A 873 -28.61 31.58 5.23
CA GLN A 873 -29.52 32.31 4.36
C GLN A 873 -29.80 31.51 3.08
N PRO A 874 -30.94 31.74 2.40
CA PRO A 874 -31.31 31.02 1.20
C PRO A 874 -30.24 31.12 0.11
N ALA A 875 -30.05 30.02 -0.64
CA ALA A 875 -29.04 29.92 -1.69
C ALA A 875 -29.21 31.00 -2.79
N GLU A 876 -30.43 31.45 -2.99
CA GLU A 876 -30.84 32.44 -3.99
C GLU A 876 -30.48 33.88 -3.61
N GLU A 877 -30.27 34.17 -2.32
CA GLU A 877 -29.85 35.49 -1.85
C GLU A 877 -28.36 35.75 -2.13
N TYR A 878 -27.61 34.71 -2.46
CA TYR A 878 -26.21 34.83 -2.79
C TYR A 878 -25.95 35.21 -4.25
N GLU A 879 -24.93 36.04 -4.48
CA GLU A 879 -24.53 36.43 -5.81
C GLU A 879 -23.82 35.27 -6.54
N ARG A 880 -24.48 34.76 -7.59
CA ARG A 880 -23.90 33.75 -8.48
C ARG A 880 -22.75 34.36 -9.29
N LYS A 881 -21.56 33.76 -9.19
CA LYS A 881 -20.34 34.26 -9.88
C LYS A 881 -20.14 33.71 -11.30
N SER A 882 -20.73 32.54 -11.62
CA SER A 882 -20.60 31.93 -12.94
C SER A 882 -21.78 31.00 -13.29
N VAL A 883 -22.02 30.80 -14.58
CA VAL A 883 -22.92 29.79 -15.15
C VAL A 883 -22.17 29.07 -16.25
N GLY A 884 -22.19 27.74 -16.26
CA GLY A 884 -21.50 26.95 -17.25
C GLY A 884 -22.13 25.58 -17.42
N THR A 885 -21.89 24.99 -18.59
CA THR A 885 -22.26 23.61 -18.89
C THR A 885 -21.08 22.91 -19.57
N GLU A 886 -20.88 21.64 -19.25
CA GLU A 886 -19.84 20.82 -19.82
C GLU A 886 -20.33 19.40 -20.05
N ARG A 887 -19.75 18.74 -21.06
CA ARG A 887 -20.20 17.43 -21.47
C ARG A 887 -19.04 16.54 -21.86
N THR A 888 -19.01 15.35 -21.28
CA THR A 888 -18.10 14.27 -21.69
C THR A 888 -18.73 13.47 -22.83
N PHE A 889 -17.92 13.10 -23.83
CA PHE A 889 -18.30 12.33 -25.01
C PHE A 889 -17.17 11.38 -25.43
N ARG A 890 -17.42 10.48 -26.39
CA ARG A 890 -16.39 9.62 -27.02
C ARG A 890 -15.25 10.47 -27.57
N ASP A 891 -14.04 9.97 -27.54
CA ASP A 891 -12.90 10.66 -28.16
C ASP A 891 -13.24 11.16 -29.57
N MET A 892 -13.10 12.47 -29.78
CA MET A 892 -13.47 13.17 -31.00
C MET A 892 -12.32 14.07 -31.44
N GLY A 893 -11.82 13.90 -32.66
CA GLY A 893 -10.77 14.75 -33.24
C GLY A 893 -11.14 15.35 -34.59
N ASP A 894 -12.32 15.03 -35.13
CA ASP A 894 -12.78 15.63 -36.39
C ASP A 894 -13.17 17.11 -36.16
N PRO A 895 -12.55 18.07 -36.88
CA PRO A 895 -12.82 19.50 -36.69
C PRO A 895 -14.30 19.88 -36.88
N THR A 896 -15.03 19.19 -37.78
CA THR A 896 -16.45 19.47 -38.04
C THR A 896 -17.30 19.03 -36.86
N GLN A 897 -17.06 17.82 -36.35
CA GLN A 897 -17.76 17.29 -35.17
C GLN A 897 -17.47 18.13 -33.93
N LEU A 898 -16.23 18.61 -33.74
CA LEU A 898 -15.87 19.48 -32.62
C LEU A 898 -16.62 20.81 -32.67
N ARG A 899 -16.77 21.41 -33.85
CA ARG A 899 -17.58 22.63 -34.08
C ARG A 899 -19.06 22.37 -33.79
N GLU A 900 -19.59 21.22 -34.21
CA GLU A 900 -20.97 20.83 -33.91
C GLU A 900 -21.20 20.64 -32.40
N GLN A 901 -20.27 20.00 -31.67
CA GLN A 901 -20.36 19.89 -30.22
C GLN A 901 -20.29 21.25 -29.53
N LEU A 902 -19.39 22.14 -29.96
CA LEU A 902 -19.28 23.49 -29.43
C LEU A 902 -20.60 24.26 -29.58
N ARG A 903 -21.26 24.13 -30.74
CA ARG A 903 -22.57 24.73 -31.01
C ARG A 903 -23.64 24.21 -30.05
N ARG A 904 -23.72 22.88 -29.87
CA ARG A 904 -24.68 22.27 -28.94
C ARG A 904 -24.46 22.72 -27.50
N ILE A 905 -23.21 22.82 -27.05
CA ILE A 905 -22.86 23.32 -25.71
C ILE A 905 -23.26 24.79 -25.55
N ALA A 906 -23.08 25.62 -26.58
CA ALA A 906 -23.55 27.01 -26.56
C ALA A 906 -25.08 27.11 -26.43
N GLU A 907 -25.83 26.24 -27.10
CA GLU A 907 -27.29 26.15 -27.00
C GLU A 907 -27.76 25.65 -25.62
N GLU A 908 -27.03 24.71 -25.01
CA GLU A 908 -27.28 24.27 -23.63
C GLU A 908 -26.98 25.40 -22.63
N LEU A 909 -25.84 26.09 -22.78
CA LEU A 909 -25.46 27.20 -21.91
C LEU A 909 -26.46 28.36 -22.00
N GLU A 910 -26.97 28.66 -23.20
CA GLU A 910 -28.03 29.67 -23.37
C GLU A 910 -29.26 29.33 -22.52
N LYS A 911 -29.72 28.07 -22.52
CA LYS A 911 -30.87 27.63 -21.72
C LYS A 911 -30.61 27.82 -20.23
N ASP A 912 -29.42 27.46 -19.77
CA ASP A 912 -29.03 27.60 -18.36
C ASP A 912 -28.90 29.07 -17.96
N MET A 913 -28.32 29.92 -18.81
CA MET A 913 -28.21 31.36 -18.58
C MET A 913 -29.57 32.07 -18.60
N ARG A 914 -30.50 31.63 -19.46
CA ARG A 914 -31.90 32.09 -19.46
C ARG A 914 -32.61 31.69 -18.17
N ARG A 915 -32.45 30.44 -17.71
CA ARG A 915 -33.02 29.97 -16.44
C ARG A 915 -32.45 30.72 -15.24
N ALA A 916 -31.15 31.01 -15.26
CA ALA A 916 -30.46 31.78 -14.24
C ALA A 916 -30.68 33.31 -14.36
N GLU A 917 -31.39 33.76 -15.39
CA GLU A 917 -31.68 35.17 -15.68
C GLU A 917 -30.42 36.05 -15.66
N CYS A 918 -29.39 35.64 -16.41
CA CYS A 918 -28.09 36.32 -16.42
C CYS A 918 -27.43 36.36 -17.81
N LYS A 919 -26.50 37.30 -18.00
CA LYS A 919 -25.55 37.39 -19.12
C LYS A 919 -24.12 37.48 -18.59
N GLY A 920 -23.13 37.00 -19.32
CA GLY A 920 -21.72 37.05 -18.88
C GLY A 920 -20.87 38.01 -19.70
N ARG A 921 -19.88 38.66 -19.07
CA ARG A 921 -18.87 39.48 -19.76
C ARG A 921 -17.57 38.75 -20.07
N THR A 922 -17.38 37.56 -19.53
CA THR A 922 -16.22 36.72 -19.85
C THR A 922 -16.71 35.34 -20.22
N LEU A 923 -16.23 34.84 -21.35
CA LEU A 923 -16.52 33.49 -21.81
C LEU A 923 -15.26 32.64 -21.69
N CYS A 924 -15.42 31.46 -21.09
CA CYS A 924 -14.37 30.47 -20.93
C CYS A 924 -14.79 29.19 -21.66
N ILE A 925 -13.89 28.64 -22.47
CA ILE A 925 -13.98 27.28 -22.98
C ILE A 925 -13.11 26.38 -22.11
N LYS A 926 -13.64 25.21 -21.76
CA LYS A 926 -12.92 24.12 -21.09
C LYS A 926 -12.98 22.91 -22.00
N VAL A 927 -11.82 22.32 -22.26
CA VAL A 927 -11.72 21.05 -22.98
C VAL A 927 -10.96 20.04 -22.13
N LYS A 928 -11.29 18.76 -22.26
CA LYS A 928 -10.46 17.68 -21.76
C LYS A 928 -9.98 16.87 -22.94
N LEU A 929 -8.67 16.70 -23.07
CA LEU A 929 -8.07 15.84 -24.07
C LEU A 929 -8.43 14.38 -23.79
N HIS A 930 -8.32 13.51 -24.80
CA HIS A 930 -8.53 12.07 -24.61
C HIS A 930 -7.56 11.45 -23.58
N THR A 931 -6.41 12.11 -23.35
CA THR A 931 -5.39 11.83 -22.32
C THR A 931 -5.76 12.36 -20.92
N TYR A 932 -6.99 12.84 -20.72
CA TYR A 932 -7.50 13.39 -19.45
C TYR A 932 -6.91 14.74 -18.99
N GLU A 933 -5.95 15.30 -19.72
CA GLU A 933 -5.49 16.67 -19.53
C GLU A 933 -6.62 17.69 -19.76
N VAL A 934 -6.73 18.70 -18.89
CA VAL A 934 -7.76 19.73 -18.97
C VAL A 934 -7.11 21.04 -19.42
N LEU A 935 -7.62 21.63 -20.49
CA LEU A 935 -7.18 22.92 -20.99
C LEU A 935 -8.34 23.92 -20.92
N THR A 936 -8.04 25.15 -20.52
CA THR A 936 -9.02 26.25 -20.52
C THR A 936 -8.49 27.45 -21.30
N ARG A 937 -9.37 28.12 -22.02
CA ARG A 937 -9.11 29.44 -22.63
C ARG A 937 -10.26 30.37 -22.25
N GLN A 938 -9.97 31.65 -22.13
CA GLN A 938 -11.00 32.64 -21.81
C GLN A 938 -10.79 33.93 -22.59
N VAL A 939 -11.89 34.65 -22.80
CA VAL A 939 -11.90 35.94 -23.48
C VAL A 939 -12.86 36.90 -22.76
N ALA A 940 -12.39 38.12 -22.52
CA ALA A 940 -13.25 39.21 -22.10
C ALA A 940 -14.01 39.75 -23.32
N LEU A 941 -15.33 39.88 -23.19
CA LEU A 941 -16.23 40.20 -24.29
C LEU A 941 -16.52 41.71 -24.34
N PRO A 942 -16.73 42.28 -25.54
CA PRO A 942 -17.05 43.70 -25.69
C PRO A 942 -18.45 44.07 -25.17
N LYS A 943 -19.34 43.08 -25.06
CA LYS A 943 -20.70 43.19 -24.50
C LYS A 943 -21.00 41.94 -23.67
N ALA A 944 -21.98 42.04 -22.76
CA ALA A 944 -22.46 40.86 -22.05
C ALA A 944 -23.32 39.99 -22.97
N VAL A 945 -23.03 38.68 -23.02
CA VAL A 945 -23.68 37.73 -23.94
C VAL A 945 -24.34 36.58 -23.18
N PHE A 946 -25.28 35.93 -23.85
CA PHE A 946 -25.99 34.74 -23.35
C PHE A 946 -26.69 33.94 -24.48
N LEU A 947 -26.78 34.50 -25.69
CA LEU A 947 -27.36 33.83 -26.87
C LEU A 947 -26.36 32.82 -27.44
N ALA A 948 -26.84 31.66 -27.88
CA ALA A 948 -25.99 30.60 -28.43
C ALA A 948 -25.12 31.07 -29.61
N ASP A 949 -25.64 31.97 -30.46
CA ASP A 949 -24.88 32.54 -31.58
C ASP A 949 -23.67 33.36 -31.12
N ASP A 950 -23.87 34.26 -30.15
CA ASP A 950 -22.77 35.04 -29.58
C ASP A 950 -21.78 34.11 -28.86
N LEU A 951 -22.27 33.17 -28.05
CA LEU A 951 -21.45 32.21 -27.29
C LEU A 951 -20.59 31.33 -28.22
N TYR A 952 -21.17 30.82 -29.30
CA TYR A 952 -20.46 30.05 -30.32
C TYR A 952 -19.44 30.91 -31.08
N HIS A 953 -19.84 32.11 -31.52
CA HIS A 953 -18.98 33.02 -32.26
C HIS A 953 -17.70 33.38 -31.49
N TYR A 954 -17.80 33.67 -30.19
CA TYR A 954 -16.64 34.01 -29.38
C TYR A 954 -15.82 32.80 -28.92
N SER A 955 -16.43 31.61 -28.80
CA SER A 955 -15.71 30.40 -28.40
C SER A 955 -15.02 29.67 -29.55
N LEU A 956 -15.49 29.82 -30.78
CA LEU A 956 -14.89 29.18 -31.95
C LEU A 956 -13.42 29.57 -32.17
N PRO A 957 -13.00 30.85 -32.10
CA PRO A 957 -11.59 31.21 -32.18
C PRO A 957 -10.73 30.58 -31.08
N MET A 958 -11.29 30.40 -29.87
CA MET A 958 -10.59 29.73 -28.77
C MET A 958 -10.37 28.25 -29.06
N LEU A 959 -11.37 27.56 -29.65
CA LEU A 959 -11.22 26.18 -30.11
C LEU A 959 -10.21 26.06 -31.26
N VAL A 960 -10.26 26.96 -32.25
CA VAL A 960 -9.30 26.97 -33.37
C VAL A 960 -7.87 27.20 -32.87
N LYS A 961 -7.69 28.07 -31.87
CA LYS A 961 -6.38 28.26 -31.25
C LYS A 961 -5.89 26.98 -30.57
N LEU A 962 -6.77 26.24 -29.88
CA LEU A 962 -6.43 24.93 -29.30
C LEU A 962 -6.08 23.89 -30.39
N GLU A 963 -6.77 23.90 -31.53
CA GLU A 963 -6.44 23.04 -32.69
C GLU A 963 -5.04 23.34 -33.27
N GLN A 964 -4.56 24.59 -33.14
CA GLN A 964 -3.23 25.00 -33.59
C GLN A 964 -2.13 24.66 -32.58
N GLU A 965 -2.42 24.81 -31.29
CA GLU A 965 -1.48 24.57 -30.20
C GLU A 965 -1.21 23.07 -29.97
N VAL A 966 -2.20 22.21 -30.23
CA VAL A 966 -2.13 20.77 -29.96
C VAL A 966 -2.22 19.97 -31.28
N PRO A 967 -1.10 19.40 -31.77
CA PRO A 967 -1.10 18.55 -32.95
C PRO A 967 -2.07 17.37 -32.79
N SER A 968 -2.91 17.12 -33.80
CA SER A 968 -3.90 16.04 -33.78
C SER A 968 -4.85 16.08 -32.57
N LEU A 969 -5.34 17.28 -32.23
CA LEU A 969 -6.28 17.53 -31.12
C LEU A 969 -7.42 16.50 -31.11
N LYS A 970 -7.53 15.76 -30.00
CA LYS A 970 -8.61 14.80 -29.78
C LYS A 970 -9.17 14.98 -28.37
N LEU A 971 -10.46 15.31 -28.29
CA LEU A 971 -11.16 15.70 -27.07
C LEU A 971 -12.11 14.61 -26.58
N ARG A 972 -12.30 14.55 -25.27
CA ARG A 972 -13.32 13.73 -24.60
C ARG A 972 -14.31 14.55 -23.78
N LEU A 973 -14.05 15.83 -23.54
CA LEU A 973 -14.97 16.76 -22.89
C LEU A 973 -14.82 18.14 -23.52
N MET A 974 -15.94 18.84 -23.66
CA MET A 974 -15.97 20.26 -23.98
C MET A 974 -17.04 20.93 -23.11
N GLY A 975 -16.80 22.18 -22.72
CA GLY A 975 -17.72 22.98 -21.94
C GLY A 975 -17.51 24.47 -22.14
N LEU A 976 -18.56 25.23 -21.89
CA LEU A 976 -18.53 26.69 -21.89
C LEU A 976 -18.99 27.20 -20.54
N ARG A 977 -18.33 28.26 -20.06
CA ARG A 977 -18.66 28.93 -18.80
C ARG A 977 -18.60 30.44 -18.99
N CYS A 978 -19.65 31.13 -18.54
CA CYS A 978 -19.70 32.57 -18.43
C CYS A 978 -19.42 33.02 -16.98
N THR A 979 -18.61 34.07 -16.84
CA THR A 979 -18.34 34.76 -15.56
C THR A 979 -18.60 36.26 -15.70
N HIS A 980 -18.49 37.01 -14.60
CA HIS A 980 -18.87 38.43 -14.51
C HIS A 980 -20.31 38.61 -14.96
N LEU A 981 -21.21 37.98 -14.21
CA LEU A 981 -22.61 37.88 -14.56
C LEU A 981 -23.33 39.20 -14.32
N LEU A 982 -24.21 39.57 -15.26
CA LEU A 982 -25.15 40.68 -15.15
C LEU A 982 -26.56 40.11 -15.15
N SER A 983 -27.37 40.49 -14.17
CA SER A 983 -28.77 40.06 -14.11
C SER A 983 -29.57 40.58 -15.30
N THR A 984 -30.46 39.73 -15.84
CA THR A 984 -31.47 40.12 -16.84
C THR A 984 -32.85 40.31 -16.25
N LYS A 985 -32.98 40.25 -14.92
CA LYS A 985 -34.22 40.59 -14.23
C LYS A 985 -34.59 42.03 -14.59
N LYS A 986 -35.83 42.26 -15.02
CA LYS A 986 -36.32 43.63 -15.23
C LYS A 986 -36.21 44.37 -13.88
N PRO A 987 -35.63 45.57 -13.82
CA PRO A 987 -35.65 46.35 -12.59
C PRO A 987 -37.11 46.55 -12.19
N ASP A 988 -37.43 46.20 -10.94
CA ASP A 988 -38.73 46.51 -10.35
C ASP A 988 -38.87 48.04 -10.31
N THR A 989 -39.65 48.59 -11.23
CA THR A 989 -39.85 50.04 -11.36
C THR A 989 -40.50 50.64 -10.10
N MET A 990 -41.12 49.82 -9.25
CA MET A 990 -41.67 50.23 -7.96
C MET A 990 -40.60 50.30 -6.85
N ALA A 991 -39.49 49.56 -6.96
CA ALA A 991 -38.36 49.63 -6.03
C ALA A 991 -37.45 50.84 -6.30
N PHE A 992 -37.41 51.32 -7.54
CA PHE A 992 -36.63 52.51 -7.95
C PHE A 992 -37.30 53.84 -7.55
N LEU A 993 -38.62 53.86 -7.33
CA LEU A 993 -39.40 55.06 -6.98
C LEU A 993 -39.85 55.10 -5.50
N GLY A 994 -39.37 54.20 -4.64
CA GLY A 994 -39.52 54.34 -3.19
C GLY A 994 -40.95 54.16 -2.64
N PHE A 995 -41.84 53.44 -3.35
CA PHE A 995 -43.18 53.13 -2.84
C PHE A 995 -43.40 51.62 -2.75
N ARG A 996 -43.15 51.03 -1.57
CA ARG A 996 -43.86 49.82 -1.15
C ARG A 996 -44.92 50.20 -0.10
N PRO A 997 -46.20 49.84 -0.27
CA PRO A 997 -47.19 50.01 0.78
C PRO A 997 -46.88 49.03 1.91
N ARG A 998 -46.79 49.57 3.12
CA ARG A 998 -46.67 48.81 4.37
C ARG A 998 -47.98 48.03 4.56
N ARG A 999 -47.91 46.69 4.54
CA ARG A 999 -49.04 45.87 5.00
C ARG A 999 -49.06 45.90 6.53
N SER A 1000 -50.20 46.32 7.06
CA SER A 1000 -50.51 46.60 8.45
C SER A 1000 -50.57 45.34 9.33
N ALA A 1001 -49.93 45.41 10.49
CA ALA A 1001 -50.49 44.91 11.74
C ALA A 1001 -50.25 45.98 12.82
N SER A 1002 -51.36 46.42 13.41
CA SER A 1002 -51.63 47.32 14.55
C SER A 1002 -50.57 47.27 15.68
N ALA A 1003 -49.99 48.41 16.11
CA ALA A 1003 -50.47 49.42 17.09
C ALA A 1003 -50.39 48.92 18.55
N GLU A 1004 -49.85 49.58 19.58
CA GLU A 1004 -49.17 50.86 19.87
C GLU A 1004 -48.53 50.66 21.28
N THR A 1005 -47.41 51.26 21.70
CA THR A 1005 -47.35 52.61 22.29
C THR A 1005 -45.90 53.01 22.61
N ASP A 1006 -45.67 54.32 22.54
CA ASP A 1006 -44.43 55.10 22.71
C ASP A 1006 -43.78 55.06 24.12
N GLU A 1007 -42.45 55.22 24.18
CA GLU A 1007 -41.85 56.43 24.78
C GLU A 1007 -40.37 56.63 24.38
N SER A 1008 -40.05 57.91 24.13
CA SER A 1008 -38.79 58.44 23.64
C SER A 1008 -37.69 58.53 24.70
N THR A 1009 -36.42 58.38 24.32
CA THR A 1009 -35.40 59.41 24.60
C THR A 1009 -34.12 59.24 23.78
N SER A 1010 -33.61 60.39 23.35
CA SER A 1010 -32.45 60.68 22.52
C SER A 1010 -31.09 60.33 23.15
N GLY A 1011 -30.13 59.91 22.33
CA GLY A 1011 -28.72 59.86 22.69
C GLY A 1011 -27.82 59.52 21.50
N ALA A 1012 -27.44 60.53 20.73
CA ALA A 1012 -26.48 60.41 19.63
C ALA A 1012 -25.09 59.97 20.16
N ARG A 1013 -24.55 58.87 19.63
CA ARG A 1013 -23.10 58.61 19.57
C ARG A 1013 -22.73 57.93 18.26
N THR A 1014 -22.02 58.69 17.44
CA THR A 1014 -21.25 58.24 16.28
C THR A 1014 -20.41 57.00 16.60
N LYS A 1015 -20.70 55.87 15.95
CA LYS A 1015 -19.75 54.77 15.75
C LYS A 1015 -19.45 54.68 14.26
N LYS A 1016 -18.17 54.90 13.92
CA LYS A 1016 -17.57 54.47 12.65
C LYS A 1016 -17.83 52.97 12.49
N ALA A 1017 -18.64 52.59 11.51
CA ALA A 1017 -18.73 51.22 11.06
C ALA A 1017 -17.47 50.89 10.27
N THR A 1018 -16.57 50.12 10.88
CA THR A 1018 -15.59 49.32 10.16
C THR A 1018 -16.36 48.19 9.48
N GLY A 1019 -16.79 48.41 8.24
CA GLY A 1019 -17.37 47.38 7.39
C GLY A 1019 -16.28 46.40 6.99
N ILE A 1020 -16.20 45.27 7.68
CA ILE A 1020 -15.53 44.08 7.17
C ILE A 1020 -16.55 43.47 6.22
N GLU A 1021 -16.29 43.57 4.91
CA GLU A 1021 -17.07 42.86 3.89
C GLU A 1021 -17.02 41.37 4.22
N GLU A 1022 -18.19 40.78 4.47
CA GLU A 1022 -18.36 39.34 4.64
C GLU A 1022 -18.14 38.65 3.28
N GLU A 1023 -16.87 38.54 2.92
CA GLU A 1023 -16.38 37.67 1.87
C GLU A 1023 -16.69 36.23 2.27
N TRP A 1024 -17.49 35.58 1.45
CA TRP A 1024 -17.53 34.12 1.34
C TRP A 1024 -16.13 33.51 1.52
N GLU A 1025 -16.05 32.32 2.12
CA GLU A 1025 -14.86 31.47 2.00
C GLU A 1025 -14.57 31.22 0.50
N VAL A 1026 -13.75 32.09 -0.09
CA VAL A 1026 -13.24 31.95 -1.44
C VAL A 1026 -12.21 30.84 -1.39
N TRP A 1027 -12.66 29.63 -1.72
CA TRP A 1027 -11.80 28.47 -1.93
C TRP A 1027 -10.69 28.81 -2.93
N PRO A 1028 -9.44 28.35 -2.70
CA PRO A 1028 -8.42 28.40 -3.74
C PRO A 1028 -8.95 27.63 -4.95
N ALA A 1029 -9.18 28.31 -6.07
CA ALA A 1029 -9.27 27.62 -7.34
C ALA A 1029 -7.94 26.87 -7.55
N GLU A 1030 -8.00 25.67 -8.14
CA GLU A 1030 -6.82 24.97 -8.64
C GLU A 1030 -5.93 26.00 -9.34
N THR A 1031 -4.77 26.30 -8.75
CA THR A 1031 -3.76 27.14 -9.37
C THR A 1031 -3.34 26.41 -10.63
N SER A 1032 -3.66 27.00 -11.78
CA SER A 1032 -3.00 26.66 -13.04
C SER A 1032 -1.49 26.77 -12.82
N ASP A 1033 -0.78 25.67 -13.06
CA ASP A 1033 0.68 25.63 -13.13
C ASP A 1033 1.14 26.59 -14.23
N ASP A 1034 1.54 27.79 -13.85
CA ASP A 1034 2.31 28.70 -14.70
C ASP A 1034 3.17 29.59 -13.79
N VAL A 1035 4.42 29.15 -13.55
CA VAL A 1035 5.48 30.05 -13.08
C VAL A 1035 6.22 30.55 -14.33
N PRO A 1036 6.33 31.87 -14.55
CA PRO A 1036 7.13 32.42 -15.65
C PRO A 1036 8.62 32.16 -15.37
N VAL A 1037 9.30 31.47 -16.30
CA VAL A 1037 10.77 31.41 -16.33
C VAL A 1037 11.25 32.66 -17.06
N ASP A 1038 11.89 33.57 -16.33
CA ASP A 1038 12.55 34.73 -16.92
C ASP A 1038 13.73 34.29 -17.80
N HIS A 1039 13.70 34.73 -19.06
CA HIS A 1039 14.79 34.60 -20.00
C HIS A 1039 15.84 35.69 -19.73
N ALA A 1040 17.09 35.28 -19.54
CA ALA A 1040 18.25 36.11 -19.80
C ALA A 1040 19.15 35.40 -20.84
N GLU A 1041 19.24 36.02 -22.02
CA GLU A 1041 20.05 35.61 -23.16
C GLU A 1041 21.56 35.83 -22.89
N ASN A 1042 22.42 34.90 -23.32
CA ASN A 1042 23.32 35.14 -24.46
C ASN A 1042 24.14 33.92 -24.91
N SER A 1043 24.08 33.66 -26.24
CA SER A 1043 25.13 33.21 -27.20
C SER A 1043 26.09 32.06 -26.82
N SER A 1044 26.38 31.03 -27.62
CA SER A 1044 26.53 30.92 -29.08
C SER A 1044 26.84 29.46 -29.48
N GLY A 1045 26.51 29.05 -30.70
CA GLY A 1045 27.19 27.90 -31.34
C GLY A 1045 26.34 26.98 -32.22
N ALA A 1046 26.22 27.34 -33.50
CA ALA A 1046 25.51 26.68 -34.59
C ALA A 1046 25.79 25.17 -34.81
N GLY A 1047 24.80 24.46 -35.37
CA GLY A 1047 25.03 23.22 -36.12
C GLY A 1047 23.80 22.33 -36.36
N SER A 1048 23.04 22.60 -37.42
CA SER A 1048 22.00 21.74 -38.02
C SER A 1048 22.41 21.48 -39.49
N PRO A 1049 22.15 20.31 -40.13
CA PRO A 1049 20.85 20.08 -40.78
C PRO A 1049 20.35 18.61 -40.93
N PHE A 1050 19.03 18.44 -40.71
CA PHE A 1050 18.04 17.72 -41.55
C PHE A 1050 18.35 16.35 -42.22
N ARG A 1051 17.49 15.31 -42.03
CA ARG A 1051 16.43 14.83 -42.98
C ARG A 1051 15.84 13.43 -42.68
N ARG A 1052 14.49 13.39 -42.72
CA ARG A 1052 13.54 12.50 -43.46
C ARG A 1052 13.48 10.97 -43.27
N HIS A 1053 12.28 10.55 -42.86
CA HIS A 1053 11.37 9.53 -43.41
C HIS A 1053 11.89 8.38 -44.30
N GLY A 1054 11.45 7.15 -43.96
CA GLY A 1054 11.21 6.06 -44.91
C GLY A 1054 10.55 4.85 -44.24
N LYS A 1055 9.25 4.64 -44.50
CA LYS A 1055 8.54 3.37 -44.31
C LYS A 1055 8.77 2.51 -45.56
N GLU A 1056 9.02 1.22 -45.41
CA GLU A 1056 8.70 0.22 -46.43
C GLU A 1056 8.34 -1.14 -45.79
N VAL A 1057 7.55 -1.92 -46.51
CA VAL A 1057 6.59 -2.93 -46.03
C VAL A 1057 6.93 -4.31 -46.63
N LEU A 1058 7.08 -5.33 -45.76
CA LEU A 1058 6.83 -6.80 -45.91
C LEU A 1058 7.71 -7.63 -46.89
N PRO A 1059 7.84 -8.98 -46.75
CA PRO A 1059 6.93 -9.92 -46.06
C PRO A 1059 7.55 -10.99 -45.13
N ASN A 1060 6.68 -11.60 -44.32
CA ASN A 1060 6.93 -12.70 -43.39
C ASN A 1060 6.92 -14.07 -44.10
N PRO A 1061 7.76 -15.06 -43.74
CA PRO A 1061 7.59 -16.45 -44.17
C PRO A 1061 6.54 -17.19 -43.32
N LYS A 1062 5.80 -18.09 -43.97
CA LYS A 1062 4.75 -18.95 -43.41
C LYS A 1062 5.32 -20.00 -42.44
N LYS A 1063 4.57 -20.29 -41.35
CA LYS A 1063 4.75 -21.50 -40.52
C LYS A 1063 3.75 -22.58 -40.93
N GLU A 1064 4.25 -23.82 -40.98
CA GLU A 1064 3.52 -25.06 -41.19
C GLU A 1064 2.65 -25.44 -39.98
N GLN A 1065 1.58 -26.19 -40.25
CA GLN A 1065 0.58 -26.66 -39.28
C GLN A 1065 0.96 -28.04 -38.72
N GLN A 1066 0.79 -28.22 -37.40
CA GLN A 1066 0.43 -29.50 -36.77
C GLN A 1066 -0.49 -29.25 -35.54
N PRO A 1067 -1.29 -30.24 -35.10
CA PRO A 1067 -2.69 -30.01 -34.70
C PRO A 1067 -3.00 -30.09 -33.18
N ALA A 1068 -4.00 -29.27 -32.81
CA ALA A 1068 -5.04 -29.39 -31.78
C ALA A 1068 -4.77 -30.14 -30.46
N GLU A 1069 -4.68 -29.37 -29.37
CA GLU A 1069 -5.20 -29.74 -28.05
C GLU A 1069 -6.25 -28.70 -27.62
N GLU A 1070 -7.43 -29.18 -27.23
CA GLU A 1070 -8.58 -28.39 -26.79
C GLU A 1070 -8.28 -27.70 -25.46
N THR A 1071 -8.24 -26.36 -25.46
CA THR A 1071 -8.25 -25.54 -24.25
C THR A 1071 -9.58 -24.79 -24.19
N HIS A 1072 -10.29 -24.90 -23.06
CA HIS A 1072 -11.47 -24.09 -22.79
C HIS A 1072 -11.03 -22.62 -22.65
N GLU A 1073 -11.33 -21.80 -23.66
CA GLU A 1073 -11.10 -20.35 -23.61
C GLU A 1073 -12.04 -19.72 -22.57
N GLU A 1074 -11.47 -19.19 -21.49
CA GLU A 1074 -12.17 -18.40 -20.49
C GLU A 1074 -12.62 -17.07 -21.13
N LEU A 1075 -13.91 -16.74 -21.14
CA LEU A 1075 -14.44 -15.52 -21.76
C LEU A 1075 -14.89 -14.53 -20.68
N TRP A 1076 -14.68 -13.23 -20.92
CA TRP A 1076 -15.14 -12.15 -20.04
C TRP A 1076 -16.38 -11.48 -20.58
N ASP A 1077 -17.47 -11.46 -19.81
CA ASP A 1077 -18.69 -10.77 -20.22
C ASP A 1077 -18.58 -9.25 -20.02
N CYS A 1078 -18.84 -8.49 -21.09
CA CYS A 1078 -18.91 -7.04 -21.01
C CYS A 1078 -20.11 -6.57 -20.16
N PRO A 1079 -19.94 -5.89 -19.01
CA PRO A 1079 -21.03 -5.45 -18.13
C PRO A 1079 -22.00 -4.41 -18.72
N ILE A 1080 -21.79 -3.95 -19.95
CA ILE A 1080 -22.63 -2.94 -20.61
C ILE A 1080 -23.52 -3.56 -21.70
N CYS A 1081 -23.00 -4.55 -22.45
CA CYS A 1081 -23.76 -5.20 -23.53
C CYS A 1081 -23.93 -6.72 -23.36
N ASN A 1082 -23.40 -7.30 -22.28
CA ASN A 1082 -23.39 -8.72 -21.96
C ASN A 1082 -22.87 -9.62 -23.10
N ARG A 1083 -21.96 -9.10 -23.94
CA ARG A 1083 -21.29 -9.90 -24.95
C ARG A 1083 -20.01 -10.51 -24.35
N PRO A 1084 -19.77 -11.82 -24.54
CA PRO A 1084 -18.52 -12.44 -24.16
C PRO A 1084 -17.40 -11.83 -25.00
N GLN A 1085 -16.29 -11.49 -24.35
CA GLN A 1085 -15.07 -10.95 -24.93
C GLN A 1085 -13.92 -11.87 -24.57
N THR A 1086 -12.86 -11.80 -25.36
CA THR A 1086 -11.60 -12.48 -25.07
C THR A 1086 -11.05 -12.01 -23.71
N PRO A 1087 -10.39 -12.88 -22.94
CA PRO A 1087 -9.83 -12.57 -21.62
C PRO A 1087 -8.51 -11.78 -21.76
N ASP A 1088 -8.54 -10.71 -22.57
CA ASP A 1088 -7.44 -9.79 -22.80
C ASP A 1088 -7.82 -8.43 -22.22
N GLU A 1089 -7.08 -7.98 -21.21
CA GLU A 1089 -7.39 -6.75 -20.46
C GLU A 1089 -7.49 -5.51 -21.34
N ARG A 1090 -6.64 -5.41 -22.36
CA ARG A 1090 -6.60 -4.26 -23.25
C ARG A 1090 -7.82 -4.24 -24.17
N GLN A 1091 -8.11 -5.36 -24.84
CA GLN A 1091 -9.26 -5.47 -25.73
C GLN A 1091 -10.59 -5.39 -24.97
N PHE A 1092 -10.66 -5.97 -23.77
CA PHE A 1092 -11.83 -5.85 -22.91
C PHE A 1092 -12.08 -4.40 -22.51
N ASN A 1093 -11.05 -3.68 -22.06
CA ASN A 1093 -11.18 -2.27 -21.73
C ASN A 1093 -11.52 -1.39 -22.95
N GLU A 1094 -10.93 -1.68 -24.12
CA GLU A 1094 -11.29 -1.01 -25.39
C GLU A 1094 -12.76 -1.27 -25.78
N HIS A 1095 -13.26 -2.49 -25.57
CA HIS A 1095 -14.66 -2.86 -25.80
C HIS A 1095 -15.61 -2.19 -24.78
N ILE A 1096 -15.19 -2.06 -23.53
CA ILE A 1096 -15.95 -1.35 -22.49
C ILE A 1096 -16.04 0.14 -22.82
N ASP A 1097 -14.93 0.75 -23.23
CA ASP A 1097 -14.88 2.13 -23.71
C ASP A 1097 -15.80 2.33 -24.93
N LEU A 1098 -15.88 1.34 -25.83
CA LEU A 1098 -16.83 1.31 -26.94
C LEU A 1098 -18.29 1.26 -26.44
N CYS A 1099 -18.59 0.40 -25.47
CA CYS A 1099 -19.95 0.19 -24.98
C CYS A 1099 -20.49 1.33 -24.08
N LEU A 1100 -19.62 2.10 -23.41
CA LEU A 1100 -19.98 3.34 -22.68
C LEU A 1100 -20.53 4.46 -23.60
N SER A 1101 -20.71 4.11 -24.87
CA SER A 1101 -21.06 4.89 -26.02
C SER A 1101 -22.51 5.29 -26.22
N ARG A 1102 -22.91 6.56 -26.07
CA ARG A 1102 -24.33 6.96 -26.33
C ARG A 1102 -24.90 6.51 -27.69
N GLN A 1103 -24.08 6.33 -28.72
CA GLN A 1103 -24.53 5.84 -30.03
C GLN A 1103 -24.92 4.36 -29.99
N THR A 1104 -24.10 3.52 -29.37
CA THR A 1104 -24.33 2.06 -29.26
C THR A 1104 -25.49 1.75 -28.30
N ILE A 1105 -25.73 2.61 -27.30
CA ILE A 1105 -26.90 2.50 -26.41
C ILE A 1105 -28.21 2.70 -27.20
N ARG A 1106 -28.26 3.65 -28.14
CA ARG A 1106 -29.44 3.84 -29.02
C ARG A 1106 -29.64 2.65 -29.95
N ASP A 1107 -28.57 2.14 -30.55
CA ASP A 1107 -28.64 1.02 -31.49
C ASP A 1107 -29.03 -0.29 -30.78
N THR A 1108 -28.58 -0.47 -29.53
CA THR A 1108 -28.97 -1.61 -28.68
C THR A 1108 -30.43 -1.51 -28.23
N ILE A 1109 -30.92 -0.32 -27.89
CA ILE A 1109 -32.34 -0.09 -27.56
C ILE A 1109 -33.24 -0.34 -28.78
N GLN A 1110 -32.79 0.02 -29.99
CA GLN A 1110 -33.53 -0.28 -31.23
C GLN A 1110 -33.47 -1.76 -31.62
N GLN A 1111 -32.37 -2.47 -31.34
CA GLN A 1111 -32.26 -3.91 -31.59
C GLN A 1111 -33.07 -4.75 -30.59
N VAL A 1112 -33.10 -4.37 -29.31
CA VAL A 1112 -33.88 -5.05 -28.26
C VAL A 1112 -35.40 -4.82 -28.44
N ALA A 1113 -35.81 -3.69 -29.02
CA ALA A 1113 -37.21 -3.46 -29.38
C ALA A 1113 -37.68 -4.29 -30.60
N ALA A 1114 -36.76 -4.85 -31.39
CA ALA A 1114 -37.06 -5.59 -32.62
C ALA A 1114 -37.04 -7.12 -32.45
N SER A 1115 -36.67 -7.66 -31.29
CA SER A 1115 -36.49 -9.09 -31.05
C SER A 1115 -37.25 -9.62 -29.83
N ASN A 1116 -38.58 -9.50 -29.84
CA ASN A 1116 -39.45 -10.31 -28.98
C ASN A 1116 -40.16 -11.38 -29.84
N PRO A 1117 -39.85 -12.68 -29.67
CA PRO A 1117 -40.71 -13.76 -30.14
C PRO A 1117 -41.79 -14.07 -29.10
N SER A 1118 -43.05 -14.10 -29.53
CA SER A 1118 -44.18 -14.62 -28.74
C SER A 1118 -44.20 -16.16 -28.74
N PRO A 1119 -44.87 -16.82 -27.76
CA PRO A 1119 -44.62 -18.20 -27.40
C PRO A 1119 -45.34 -19.23 -28.27
N ILE A 1120 -44.71 -20.40 -28.40
CA ILE A 1120 -45.12 -21.55 -29.21
C ILE A 1120 -46.37 -22.24 -28.65
N LYS A 1121 -47.37 -22.50 -29.51
CA LYS A 1121 -48.30 -23.64 -29.37
C LYS A 1121 -48.60 -24.29 -30.73
N THR A 1122 -48.29 -25.59 -30.78
CA THR A 1122 -48.97 -26.73 -31.46
C THR A 1122 -49.38 -26.64 -32.94
N THR A 1123 -48.58 -27.35 -33.76
CA THR A 1123 -48.94 -28.32 -34.83
C THR A 1123 -50.09 -28.08 -35.83
N VAL A 1124 -49.69 -27.86 -37.11
CA VAL A 1124 -50.01 -28.64 -38.36
C VAL A 1124 -51.48 -28.64 -38.89
N PRO A 1125 -51.79 -28.69 -40.22
CA PRO A 1125 -51.00 -28.44 -41.45
C PRO A 1125 -51.68 -27.51 -42.51
N GLU A 1126 -50.93 -27.30 -43.60
CA GLU A 1126 -51.36 -27.39 -45.01
C GLU A 1126 -51.34 -26.13 -45.91
N ALA A 1127 -50.35 -26.18 -46.82
CA ALA A 1127 -50.48 -26.05 -48.27
C ALA A 1127 -50.72 -24.67 -48.94
N ASN A 1128 -49.58 -24.17 -49.47
CA ASN A 1128 -49.32 -23.93 -50.90
C ASN A 1128 -49.87 -22.68 -51.64
N LYS A 1129 -48.90 -22.12 -52.41
CA LYS A 1129 -48.99 -21.48 -53.74
C LYS A 1129 -49.16 -19.95 -53.86
N THR A 1130 -48.01 -19.32 -54.11
CA THR A 1130 -47.61 -18.54 -55.31
C THR A 1130 -48.52 -17.45 -55.91
N LYS A 1131 -47.84 -16.29 -56.10
CA LYS A 1131 -47.73 -15.45 -57.32
C LYS A 1131 -48.73 -14.29 -57.60
N GLU A 1132 -48.08 -13.13 -57.73
CA GLU A 1132 -48.20 -12.11 -58.80
C GLU A 1132 -49.25 -10.97 -58.78
N LYS A 1133 -48.68 -9.75 -58.70
CA LYS A 1133 -48.81 -8.57 -59.59
C LYS A 1133 -50.09 -7.70 -59.62
N LYS A 1134 -49.81 -6.41 -59.36
CA LYS A 1134 -49.97 -5.20 -60.23
C LYS A 1134 -51.12 -4.20 -59.97
N ARG A 1135 -50.65 -2.95 -59.89
CA ARG A 1135 -51.11 -1.68 -60.53
C ARG A 1135 -52.23 -0.83 -59.89
N GLY A 1136 -51.92 0.47 -59.81
CA GLY A 1136 -52.86 1.59 -59.74
C GLY A 1136 -52.10 2.92 -59.67
N ARG A 1137 -52.56 3.97 -60.35
CA ARG A 1137 -51.83 5.18 -60.80
C ARG A 1137 -52.44 6.45 -60.18
N GLN A 1138 -51.67 7.54 -60.07
CA GLN A 1138 -52.06 8.89 -59.60
C GLN A 1138 -53.06 9.63 -60.52
N PRO A 1139 -53.57 10.84 -60.13
CA PRO A 1139 -52.89 12.11 -60.49
C PRO A 1139 -53.00 13.30 -59.48
N THR A 1140 -52.13 14.31 -59.68
CA THR A 1140 -51.89 15.63 -59.03
C THR A 1140 -52.96 16.72 -59.36
N PRO A 1141 -53.01 17.94 -58.74
CA PRO A 1141 -52.09 19.07 -59.06
C PRO A 1141 -51.83 20.23 -58.03
N ALA A 1142 -50.66 20.90 -58.22
CA ALA A 1142 -50.33 22.35 -58.24
C ALA A 1142 -50.26 23.30 -56.99
N ASP A 1143 -49.17 24.08 -56.98
CA ASP A 1143 -48.67 25.22 -56.15
C ASP A 1143 -49.20 26.60 -56.65
N PRO A 1144 -49.22 27.72 -55.86
CA PRO A 1144 -48.18 28.76 -56.07
C PRO A 1144 -47.80 29.69 -54.88
N ARG A 1145 -46.48 29.95 -54.76
CA ARG A 1145 -45.80 31.28 -54.67
C ARG A 1145 -45.88 32.22 -53.43
N GLN A 1146 -44.67 32.69 -53.08
CA GLN A 1146 -44.20 34.07 -52.80
C GLN A 1146 -44.04 34.65 -51.36
N LYS A 1147 -42.75 34.91 -51.04
CA LYS A 1147 -42.12 36.14 -50.50
C LYS A 1147 -42.38 36.63 -49.05
N LYS A 1148 -41.21 36.82 -48.40
CA LYS A 1148 -40.77 37.95 -47.54
C LYS A 1148 -41.05 37.93 -46.02
N LEU A 1149 -39.94 37.82 -45.27
CA LEU A 1149 -39.41 38.76 -44.27
C LEU A 1149 -40.24 39.12 -43.01
N ARG A 1150 -39.61 38.84 -41.86
CA ARG A 1150 -39.35 39.69 -40.66
C ARG A 1150 -39.85 39.11 -39.33
N PHE A 1151 -38.84 38.90 -38.46
CA PHE A 1151 -38.75 39.11 -37.01
C PHE A 1151 -39.98 38.99 -36.11
N GLY A 1152 -39.81 38.16 -35.08
CA GLY A 1152 -40.54 38.12 -33.81
C GLY A 1152 -39.87 37.14 -32.88
#